data_AF-A0A2K9NLH3-F1
#
_entry.id   AF-A0A2K9NLH3-F1
#
_cell.length_a   1.000
_cell.length_b   1.000
_cell.length_c   1.000
_cell.angle_alpha   90.00
_cell.angle_beta   90.00
_cell.angle_gamma   90.00
#
_symmetry.space_group_name_H-M   'P 1'
#
loop_
_entity.id
_entity.type
_entity.pdbx_description
1 polymer ?
#
loop_
_entity_poly.entity_id
_entity_poly.type
_entity_poly.pdbx_seq_one_letter_code
_entity_poly.pdbx_strand_id
1 'polypeptide(L)'
;MNRYHEGLRLALLNPINPDHPIAERELALRLARSIGNMGWEARIVSRAGQVEAMDPDAVLCLHPQATAKLSSHPWLACYWNPSSLLDGASAVARANGTAAELSYDAYLVSGSILHAHLGSLMRDVRREPPVMPFHVSSPRSTLISNFGPHSRLFYVGSNWDGRRYPALLRTLSDAGILALYGTRERWSHLPDAYHGPLPFDGSSVINTAHQWGMGLCLHLPQHRVEGVPNMRVFELAAAGALILADRHPFIEEHFGDSVLYVDMEGGEEAIAAAILDQIAWARSHVRQAQEMAVTAQTIFNSSLCLESLLAPLPDILARLSSPPPSPVRRHVGVLLAGGEDLYGRLQQLAAQSSAVPNLSLTALVCQDAPLDLVQPAGVRVCRLGEAVGMEALLAALEGMDGLALLPDAIMWYPDHLKRLITMTKQGGATIAAALWPIPVESSGFPIDPAEELALALPDECCISDERWPAWVTLRAGGLYCIRDRLLGLTVEAHDWSSFMLQLPFALASSGPVDLQPVPSLAQVRLPSRSAGAVPLRPMRRVEYVVEAEAKPPRFAGISDLDAPLASSIPFLWKPSDFNRLPPIGAIWLYGAGQGGEIVLYGLPPEARARVVGFLDSSREGEHHRLPLRRVVDIKPGELATSTIIIAAQYVSEIIRTLRRNSIYPSHIFNAYPYISAIQEGGDY
;
A
#
# COMPACT_ATOMS: atom_id res chain seq x y z
N MET A 1 -7.27 -31.76 17.20
CA MET A 1 -5.89 -31.28 17.39
C MET A 1 -5.66 -30.19 16.35
N ASN A 2 -5.32 -28.97 16.77
CA ASN A 2 -5.29 -27.79 15.90
C ASN A 2 -4.02 -27.85 15.03
N ARG A 3 -4.18 -27.90 13.70
CA ARG A 3 -3.08 -28.04 12.70
C ARG A 3 -1.98 -26.99 12.89
N TYR A 4 -2.32 -25.84 13.46
CA TYR A 4 -1.43 -24.70 13.67
C TYR A 4 -0.39 -24.85 14.80
N HIS A 5 -0.46 -25.90 15.62
CA HIS A 5 0.56 -26.15 16.65
C HIS A 5 1.73 -27.04 16.20
N GLU A 6 1.64 -27.67 15.01
CA GLU A 6 2.71 -28.53 14.47
C GLU A 6 3.75 -27.76 13.64
N GLY A 7 3.51 -26.47 13.38
CA GLY A 7 4.37 -25.57 12.63
C GLY A 7 3.59 -24.74 11.62
N LEU A 8 3.89 -23.44 11.51
CA LEU A 8 3.24 -22.55 10.55
C LEU A 8 4.12 -22.31 9.31
N ARG A 9 3.47 -22.14 8.16
CA ARG A 9 4.09 -21.66 6.92
C ARG A 9 3.62 -20.24 6.67
N LEU A 10 4.51 -19.25 6.81
CA LEU A 10 4.17 -17.84 6.77
C LEU A 10 4.82 -17.14 5.58
N ALA A 11 4.00 -16.48 4.76
CA ALA A 11 4.50 -15.55 3.76
C ALA A 11 4.67 -14.16 4.38
N LEU A 12 5.87 -13.58 4.26
CA LEU A 12 6.17 -12.22 4.68
C LEU A 12 6.11 -11.32 3.45
N LEU A 13 4.99 -10.61 3.26
CA LEU A 13 4.83 -9.72 2.12
C LEU A 13 5.53 -8.40 2.39
N ASN A 14 6.65 -8.19 1.70
CA ASN A 14 7.35 -6.92 1.62
C ASN A 14 7.22 -6.38 0.18
N PRO A 15 6.41 -5.33 -0.05
CA PRO A 15 6.22 -4.76 -1.38
C PRO A 15 7.44 -3.98 -1.87
N ILE A 16 8.42 -3.70 -1.00
CA ILE A 16 9.60 -2.93 -1.37
C ILE A 16 10.66 -3.86 -1.96
N ASN A 17 11.39 -3.36 -2.97
CA ASN A 17 12.39 -4.13 -3.69
C ASN A 17 13.42 -4.76 -2.72
N PRO A 18 13.54 -6.11 -2.68
CA PRO A 18 14.42 -6.81 -1.76
C PRO A 18 15.92 -6.58 -2.01
N ASP A 19 16.31 -5.96 -3.12
CA ASP A 19 17.71 -5.67 -3.43
C ASP A 19 18.20 -4.34 -2.81
N HIS A 20 17.29 -3.51 -2.27
CA HIS A 20 17.67 -2.26 -1.62
C HIS A 20 17.98 -2.48 -0.12
N PRO A 21 19.11 -1.96 0.40
CA PRO A 21 19.46 -2.04 1.81
C PRO A 21 18.67 -1.01 2.63
N ILE A 22 17.37 -1.28 2.82
CA ILE A 22 16.44 -0.44 3.59
C ILE A 22 15.91 -1.14 4.83
N ALA A 23 15.46 -0.36 5.79
CA ALA A 23 15.12 -0.84 7.13
C ALA A 23 13.97 -1.87 7.12
N GLU A 24 13.09 -1.78 6.13
CA GLU A 24 11.97 -2.69 5.89
C GLU A 24 12.44 -4.09 5.48
N ARG A 25 13.54 -4.17 4.71
CA ARG A 25 14.18 -5.45 4.37
C ARG A 25 14.81 -6.08 5.59
N GLU A 26 15.49 -5.27 6.40
CA GLU A 26 16.10 -5.71 7.66
C GLU A 26 15.03 -6.34 8.59
N LEU A 27 13.87 -5.70 8.72
CA LEU A 27 12.73 -6.24 9.49
C LEU A 27 12.21 -7.57 8.92
N ALA A 28 12.02 -7.66 7.60
CA ALA A 28 11.53 -8.88 6.95
C ALA A 28 12.50 -10.06 7.19
N LEU A 29 13.81 -9.83 7.16
CA LEU A 29 14.82 -10.83 7.45
C LEU A 29 14.82 -11.25 8.93
N ARG A 30 14.66 -10.30 9.86
CA ARG A 30 14.51 -10.59 11.30
C ARG A 30 13.27 -11.44 11.59
N LEU A 31 12.14 -11.12 10.95
CA LEU A 31 10.91 -11.92 11.03
C LEU A 31 11.14 -13.34 10.52
N ALA A 32 11.72 -13.49 9.31
CA ALA A 32 12.00 -14.79 8.73
C ALA A 32 12.90 -15.65 9.64
N ARG A 33 13.94 -15.04 10.22
CA ARG A 33 14.83 -15.71 11.17
C ARG A 33 14.09 -16.14 12.45
N SER A 34 13.26 -15.27 13.02
CA SER A 34 12.53 -15.56 14.26
C SER A 34 11.50 -16.67 14.04
N ILE A 35 10.80 -16.66 12.90
CA ILE A 35 9.90 -17.75 12.50
C ILE A 35 10.68 -19.07 12.36
N GLY A 36 11.86 -19.04 11.72
CA GLY A 36 12.74 -20.20 11.65
C GLY A 36 13.20 -20.72 13.03
N ASN A 37 13.53 -19.83 13.97
CA ASN A 37 13.89 -20.18 15.34
C ASN A 37 12.74 -20.90 16.09
N MET A 38 11.49 -20.60 15.72
CA MET A 38 10.29 -21.25 16.28
C MET A 38 9.99 -22.62 15.62
N GLY A 39 10.80 -23.05 14.65
CA GLY A 39 10.55 -24.27 13.87
C GLY A 39 9.48 -24.12 12.79
N TRP A 40 9.14 -22.88 12.43
CA TRP A 40 8.17 -22.55 11.40
C TRP A 40 8.87 -22.22 10.06
N GLU A 41 8.12 -22.27 8.96
CA GLU A 41 8.62 -21.91 7.63
C GLU A 41 8.26 -20.44 7.33
N ALA A 42 9.25 -19.65 6.89
CA ALA A 42 9.01 -18.30 6.41
C ALA A 42 9.55 -18.12 4.98
N ARG A 43 8.82 -17.35 4.17
CA ARG A 43 9.33 -16.86 2.89
C ARG A 43 9.01 -15.38 2.72
N ILE A 44 10.04 -14.58 2.42
CA ILE A 44 9.85 -13.19 2.01
C ILE A 44 9.38 -13.19 0.56
N VAL A 45 8.27 -12.51 0.31
CA VAL A 45 7.61 -12.41 -1.00
C VAL A 45 7.25 -10.95 -1.26
N SER A 46 7.14 -10.59 -2.53
CA SER A 46 6.74 -9.23 -2.95
C SER A 46 5.56 -9.23 -3.91
N ARG A 47 5.08 -10.42 -4.33
CA ARG A 47 4.02 -10.56 -5.34
C ARG A 47 3.02 -11.65 -4.96
N ALA A 48 1.76 -11.47 -5.38
CA ALA A 48 0.68 -12.43 -5.15
C ALA A 48 1.00 -13.84 -5.67
N GLY A 49 1.56 -13.97 -6.88
CA GLY A 49 1.91 -15.28 -7.43
C GLY A 49 2.97 -16.04 -6.61
N GLN A 50 3.82 -15.34 -5.85
CA GLN A 50 4.77 -15.97 -4.93
C GLN A 50 4.09 -16.46 -3.66
N VAL A 51 3.08 -15.72 -3.17
CA VAL A 51 2.22 -16.15 -2.06
C VAL A 51 1.48 -17.43 -2.47
N GLU A 52 0.83 -17.44 -3.63
CA GLU A 52 0.10 -18.62 -4.11
C GLU A 52 1.01 -19.82 -4.36
N ALA A 53 2.20 -19.61 -4.92
CA ALA A 53 3.18 -20.69 -5.11
C ALA A 53 3.71 -21.25 -3.78
N MET A 54 3.68 -20.46 -2.70
CA MET A 54 4.05 -20.92 -1.37
C MET A 54 2.93 -21.73 -0.71
N ASP A 55 1.66 -21.40 -0.97
CA ASP A 55 0.49 -21.96 -0.26
C ASP A 55 0.64 -21.85 1.27
N PRO A 56 0.78 -20.62 1.83
CA PRO A 56 1.06 -20.43 3.25
C PRO A 56 -0.20 -20.60 4.11
N ASP A 57 -0.02 -20.93 5.39
CA ASP A 57 -1.09 -20.90 6.39
C ASP A 57 -1.60 -19.48 6.63
N ALA A 58 -0.72 -18.49 6.49
CA ALA A 58 -1.07 -17.07 6.56
C ALA A 58 -0.03 -16.17 5.89
N VAL A 59 -0.46 -14.95 5.56
CA VAL A 59 0.37 -13.88 5.02
C VAL A 59 0.48 -12.75 6.05
N LEU A 60 1.70 -12.38 6.43
CA LEU A 60 1.98 -11.16 7.18
C LEU A 60 2.30 -10.05 6.18
N CYS A 61 1.43 -9.06 6.06
CA CYS A 61 1.69 -7.88 5.23
C CYS A 61 2.39 -6.81 6.06
N LEU A 62 3.64 -6.52 5.73
CA LEU A 62 4.50 -5.60 6.48
C LEU A 62 4.14 -4.12 6.24
N HIS A 63 3.40 -3.82 5.17
CA HIS A 63 3.02 -2.46 4.78
C HIS A 63 1.56 -2.42 4.32
N PRO A 64 0.60 -2.53 5.26
CA PRO A 64 -0.82 -2.66 4.92
C PRO A 64 -1.43 -1.41 4.26
N GLN A 65 -0.77 -0.24 4.40
CA GLN A 65 -1.13 0.99 3.68
C GLN A 65 -0.73 0.96 2.19
N ALA A 66 0.21 0.11 1.79
CA ALA A 66 0.79 0.13 0.44
C ALA A 66 0.17 -0.94 -0.47
N THR A 67 -0.46 -1.96 0.09
CA THR A 67 -0.99 -3.09 -0.68
C THR A 67 -2.20 -3.68 0.03
N ALA A 68 -3.20 -4.12 -0.73
CA ALA A 68 -4.37 -4.81 -0.20
C ALA A 68 -4.11 -6.33 -0.11
N LYS A 69 -5.05 -7.07 0.49
CA LYS A 69 -5.05 -8.54 0.44
C LYS A 69 -5.10 -9.04 -1.01
N LEU A 70 -4.18 -9.93 -1.39
CA LEU A 70 -4.00 -10.38 -2.79
C LEU A 70 -4.38 -11.84 -3.06
N SER A 71 -4.64 -12.68 -2.04
CA SER A 71 -5.00 -14.11 -2.24
C SER A 71 -6.09 -14.61 -1.27
N SER A 72 -6.50 -15.87 -1.40
CA SER A 72 -7.53 -16.51 -0.55
C SER A 72 -7.07 -16.89 0.87
N HIS A 73 -5.76 -16.97 1.09
CA HIS A 73 -5.17 -17.27 2.39
C HIS A 73 -5.61 -16.24 3.45
N PRO A 74 -5.45 -16.54 4.75
CA PRO A 74 -5.54 -15.55 5.82
C PRO A 74 -4.45 -14.48 5.70
N TRP A 75 -4.81 -13.21 5.72
CA TRP A 75 -3.88 -12.07 5.68
C TRP A 75 -3.99 -11.24 6.96
N LEU A 76 -2.82 -10.99 7.55
CA LEU A 76 -2.67 -10.20 8.76
C LEU A 76 -1.93 -8.91 8.43
N ALA A 77 -2.56 -7.78 8.71
CA ALA A 77 -1.96 -6.46 8.54
C ALA A 77 -1.02 -6.14 9.70
N CYS A 78 0.24 -5.83 9.39
CA CYS A 78 1.17 -5.29 10.36
C CYS A 78 0.97 -3.78 10.52
N TYR A 79 0.21 -3.41 11.54
CA TYR A 79 -0.30 -2.06 11.77
C TYR A 79 0.60 -1.29 12.76
N TRP A 80 1.75 -0.84 12.27
CA TRP A 80 2.81 -0.22 13.09
C TRP A 80 3.34 1.11 12.55
N ASN A 81 2.69 1.68 11.54
CA ASN A 81 3.03 3.01 11.05
C ASN A 81 2.08 4.01 11.72
N PRO A 82 2.59 5.15 12.25
CA PRO A 82 1.73 6.23 12.69
C PRO A 82 0.74 6.63 11.60
N SER A 83 -0.53 6.74 11.96
CA SER A 83 -1.63 7.08 11.04
C SER A 83 -1.40 8.43 10.36
N SER A 84 -0.80 9.39 11.08
CA SER A 84 -0.44 10.71 10.56
C SER A 84 0.63 10.70 9.45
N LEU A 85 1.34 9.59 9.23
CA LEU A 85 2.26 9.51 8.08
C LEU A 85 1.50 9.52 6.74
N LEU A 86 0.24 9.10 6.72
CA LEU A 86 -0.63 9.21 5.54
C LEU A 86 -1.11 10.64 5.30
N ASP A 87 -0.98 11.54 6.28
CA ASP A 87 -1.41 12.94 6.12
C ASP A 87 -0.56 13.73 5.14
N GLY A 88 0.69 13.32 4.95
CA GLY A 88 1.58 13.88 3.92
C GLY A 88 1.36 13.29 2.52
N ALA A 89 0.52 12.25 2.38
CA ALA A 89 0.27 11.59 1.11
C ALA A 89 -0.80 12.33 0.28
N SER A 90 -0.77 12.13 -1.04
CA SER A 90 -1.82 12.65 -1.95
C SER A 90 -3.19 12.09 -1.56
N ALA A 91 -4.26 12.80 -1.94
CA ALA A 91 -5.62 12.35 -1.65
C ALA A 91 -5.90 10.93 -2.19
N VAL A 92 -5.38 10.62 -3.38
CA VAL A 92 -5.48 9.28 -4.00
C VAL A 92 -4.70 8.23 -3.21
N ALA A 93 -3.44 8.51 -2.85
CA ALA A 93 -2.62 7.57 -2.07
C ALA A 93 -3.24 7.31 -0.69
N ARG A 94 -3.84 8.35 -0.07
CA ARG A 94 -4.58 8.23 1.18
C ARG A 94 -5.82 7.36 1.02
N ALA A 95 -6.65 7.62 0.01
CA ALA A 95 -7.85 6.82 -0.27
C ALA A 95 -7.51 5.34 -0.53
N ASN A 96 -6.49 5.08 -1.36
CA ASN A 96 -6.00 3.73 -1.64
C ASN A 96 -5.43 3.05 -0.39
N GLY A 97 -4.65 3.79 0.41
CA GLY A 97 -4.10 3.29 1.67
C GLY A 97 -5.19 2.91 2.66
N THR A 98 -6.18 3.78 2.86
CA THR A 98 -7.35 3.46 3.71
C THR A 98 -8.11 2.24 3.18
N ALA A 99 -8.35 2.14 1.87
CA ALA A 99 -9.02 0.98 1.30
C ALA A 99 -8.23 -0.32 1.47
N ALA A 100 -6.90 -0.27 1.30
CA ALA A 100 -6.02 -1.40 1.52
C ALA A 100 -6.06 -1.86 2.98
N GLU A 101 -5.96 -0.94 3.94
CA GLU A 101 -6.06 -1.22 5.37
C GLU A 101 -7.36 -1.94 5.73
N LEU A 102 -8.47 -1.68 5.03
CA LEU A 102 -9.76 -2.32 5.28
C LEU A 102 -9.89 -3.75 4.74
N SER A 103 -8.90 -4.29 4.03
CA SER A 103 -9.01 -5.57 3.31
C SER A 103 -8.58 -6.82 4.10
N TYR A 104 -7.94 -6.65 5.25
CA TYR A 104 -7.27 -7.73 5.98
C TYR A 104 -8.20 -8.54 6.88
N ASP A 105 -7.83 -9.79 7.19
CA ASP A 105 -8.63 -10.70 8.02
C ASP A 105 -8.35 -10.50 9.51
N ALA A 106 -7.13 -10.12 9.88
CA ALA A 106 -6.73 -9.77 11.25
C ALA A 106 -5.63 -8.69 11.25
N TYR A 107 -5.39 -8.07 12.41
CA TYR A 107 -4.45 -6.94 12.54
C TYR A 107 -3.48 -7.13 13.71
N LEU A 108 -2.21 -6.88 13.42
CA LEU A 108 -1.08 -6.93 14.34
C LEU A 108 -0.69 -5.49 14.67
N VAL A 109 -1.12 -4.97 15.83
CA VAL A 109 -1.19 -3.52 16.08
C VAL A 109 -0.13 -3.04 17.06
N SER A 110 0.57 -1.96 16.71
CA SER A 110 1.60 -1.34 17.56
C SER A 110 1.04 -0.18 18.38
N GLY A 111 0.57 -0.47 19.59
CA GLY A 111 0.16 0.55 20.57
C GLY A 111 -1.35 0.85 20.58
N SER A 112 -1.80 1.49 21.66
CA SER A 112 -3.21 1.73 21.95
C SER A 112 -3.87 2.78 21.05
N ILE A 113 -3.13 3.81 20.63
CA ILE A 113 -3.63 4.87 19.74
C ILE A 113 -3.95 4.30 18.36
N LEU A 114 -3.03 3.53 17.76
CA LEU A 114 -3.29 2.84 16.49
C LEU A 114 -4.43 1.82 16.62
N HIS A 115 -4.55 1.14 17.76
CA HIS A 115 -5.67 0.24 18.02
C HIS A 115 -7.02 0.98 18.04
N ALA A 116 -7.08 2.15 18.69
CA ALA A 116 -8.27 2.99 18.71
C ALA A 116 -8.62 3.55 17.33
N HIS A 117 -7.62 3.97 16.56
CA HIS A 117 -7.78 4.44 15.18
C HIS A 117 -8.35 3.34 14.28
N LEU A 118 -7.75 2.15 14.30
CA LEU A 118 -8.25 0.97 13.59
C LEU A 118 -9.69 0.64 14.00
N GLY A 119 -9.99 0.69 15.30
CA GLY A 119 -11.34 0.48 15.82
C GLY A 119 -12.35 1.48 15.27
N SER A 120 -11.95 2.72 14.99
CA SER A 120 -12.80 3.71 14.34
C SER A 120 -13.09 3.34 12.89
N LEU A 121 -12.04 3.05 12.11
CA LEU A 121 -12.18 2.63 10.71
C LEU A 121 -13.06 1.39 10.57
N MET A 122 -12.87 0.40 11.45
CA MET A 122 -13.61 -0.85 11.42
C MET A 122 -15.08 -0.70 11.82
N ARG A 123 -15.41 0.24 12.72
CA ARG A 123 -16.81 0.58 13.06
C ARG A 123 -17.56 1.15 11.86
N ASP A 124 -16.92 2.01 11.08
CA ASP A 124 -17.53 2.65 9.91
C ASP A 124 -17.93 1.60 8.85
N VAL A 125 -17.15 0.53 8.72
CA VAL A 125 -17.43 -0.60 7.82
C VAL A 125 -18.08 -1.82 8.50
N ARG A 126 -18.47 -1.70 9.78
CA ARG A 126 -19.11 -2.75 10.59
C ARG A 126 -18.35 -4.09 10.58
N ARG A 127 -17.02 -4.02 10.67
CA ARG A 127 -16.13 -5.19 10.81
C ARG A 127 -15.57 -5.25 12.22
N GLU A 128 -15.35 -6.46 12.72
CA GLU A 128 -14.69 -6.72 14.01
C GLU A 128 -13.61 -7.81 13.82
N PRO A 129 -12.52 -7.51 13.10
CA PRO A 129 -11.46 -8.47 12.86
C PRO A 129 -10.68 -8.78 14.15
N PRO A 130 -10.13 -9.99 14.32
CA PRO A 130 -9.21 -10.27 15.42
C PRO A 130 -8.00 -9.32 15.39
N VAL A 131 -7.58 -8.89 16.58
CA VAL A 131 -6.42 -8.03 16.78
C VAL A 131 -5.47 -8.63 17.81
N MET A 132 -4.18 -8.34 17.69
CA MET A 132 -3.19 -8.61 18.74
C MET A 132 -2.05 -7.58 18.73
N PRO A 133 -1.38 -7.33 19.86
CA PRO A 133 -0.22 -6.45 19.91
C PRO A 133 0.94 -6.97 19.06
N PHE A 134 1.60 -6.10 18.30
CA PHE A 134 2.78 -6.44 17.52
C PHE A 134 3.61 -5.20 17.17
N HIS A 135 4.93 -5.35 17.08
CA HIS A 135 5.87 -4.24 16.87
C HIS A 135 6.94 -4.62 15.84
N VAL A 136 7.63 -3.58 15.34
CA VAL A 136 8.80 -3.70 14.46
C VAL A 136 10.04 -4.18 15.24
N SER A 137 9.95 -5.37 15.81
CA SER A 137 10.90 -5.85 16.82
C SER A 137 12.10 -6.61 16.23
N SER A 138 12.92 -7.20 17.10
CA SER A 138 14.11 -7.99 16.80
C SER A 138 13.97 -9.44 17.27
N PRO A 139 14.77 -10.38 16.74
CA PRO A 139 14.81 -11.75 17.25
C PRO A 139 15.26 -11.80 18.71
N ARG A 140 14.87 -12.86 19.41
CA ARG A 140 15.31 -13.14 20.78
C ARG A 140 16.84 -13.16 20.83
N SER A 141 17.39 -12.46 21.81
CA SER A 141 18.83 -12.31 21.94
C SER A 141 19.41 -13.20 23.03
N THR A 142 20.60 -13.72 22.77
CA THR A 142 21.48 -14.38 23.74
C THR A 142 22.78 -13.61 23.96
N LEU A 143 22.87 -12.38 23.44
CA LEU A 143 24.05 -11.53 23.60
C LEU A 143 24.14 -11.05 25.05
N ILE A 144 25.32 -11.13 25.64
CA ILE A 144 25.56 -10.65 27.00
C ILE A 144 25.94 -9.17 26.92
N SER A 145 25.37 -8.31 27.76
CA SER A 145 25.74 -6.88 27.77
C SER A 145 27.26 -6.68 27.87
N ASN A 146 27.79 -5.78 27.04
CA ASN A 146 29.21 -5.44 27.00
C ASN A 146 29.46 -3.95 27.28
N PHE A 147 28.52 -3.27 27.92
CA PHE A 147 28.72 -1.88 28.36
C PHE A 147 29.99 -1.77 29.22
N GLY A 148 30.83 -0.77 28.91
CA GLY A 148 32.07 -0.51 29.63
C GLY A 148 32.66 0.89 29.35
N PRO A 149 33.85 1.19 29.90
CA PRO A 149 34.45 2.52 29.83
C PRO A 149 34.67 3.07 28.41
N HIS A 150 34.86 2.17 27.44
CA HIS A 150 35.10 2.51 26.03
C HIS A 150 33.85 2.45 25.15
N SER A 151 32.68 2.19 25.74
CA SER A 151 31.43 2.18 24.98
C SER A 151 31.16 3.54 24.34
N ARG A 152 30.50 3.50 23.17
CA ARG A 152 30.06 4.66 22.38
C ARG A 152 28.59 4.49 22.01
N LEU A 153 27.91 5.60 21.73
CA LEU A 153 26.54 5.62 21.24
C LEU A 153 26.51 5.11 19.80
N PHE A 154 26.05 3.88 19.62
CA PHE A 154 25.63 3.41 18.30
C PHE A 154 24.42 4.20 17.80
N TYR A 155 24.51 4.69 16.56
CA TYR A 155 23.40 5.29 15.86
C TYR A 155 23.47 4.96 14.36
N VAL A 156 22.44 4.31 13.84
CA VAL A 156 22.32 3.94 12.42
C VAL A 156 21.15 4.67 11.77
N GLY A 157 21.37 5.24 10.59
CA GLY A 157 20.32 5.87 9.80
C GLY A 157 20.54 5.67 8.30
N SER A 158 19.50 5.20 7.59
CA SER A 158 19.53 4.96 6.14
C SER A 158 18.78 6.02 5.33
N ASN A 159 17.74 6.65 5.90
CA ASN A 159 16.77 7.47 5.16
C ASN A 159 16.89 8.98 5.48
N TRP A 160 16.19 9.45 6.53
CA TRP A 160 16.01 10.87 6.89
C TRP A 160 16.93 11.36 8.02
N ASP A 161 17.55 10.46 8.78
CA ASP A 161 18.26 10.81 10.02
C ASP A 161 19.56 11.59 9.81
N GLY A 162 20.17 11.53 8.61
CA GLY A 162 21.47 12.13 8.33
C GLY A 162 21.56 13.65 8.43
N ARG A 163 20.44 14.37 8.52
CA ARG A 163 20.43 15.83 8.76
C ARG A 163 19.56 16.21 9.95
N ARG A 164 19.14 15.21 10.72
CA ARG A 164 18.28 15.38 11.87
C ARG A 164 19.18 15.58 13.09
N TYR A 165 18.94 16.67 13.80
CA TYR A 165 19.74 17.08 14.95
C TYR A 165 21.24 17.32 14.64
N PRO A 166 21.59 18.15 13.64
CA PRO A 166 22.98 18.34 13.21
C PRO A 166 23.89 18.95 14.29
N ALA A 167 23.37 19.83 15.15
CA ALA A 167 24.16 20.42 16.24
C ALA A 167 24.36 19.38 17.34
N LEU A 168 23.30 18.65 17.72
CA LEU A 168 23.37 17.55 18.68
C LEU A 168 24.42 16.51 18.26
N LEU A 169 24.29 15.95 17.07
CA LEU A 169 25.17 14.88 16.61
C LEU A 169 26.63 15.37 16.45
N ARG A 170 26.83 16.64 16.09
CA ARG A 170 28.16 17.26 16.08
C ARG A 170 28.74 17.33 17.48
N THR A 171 28.01 17.83 18.47
CA THR A 171 28.49 17.87 19.86
C THR A 171 28.84 16.47 20.40
N LEU A 172 28.02 15.46 20.09
CA LEU A 172 28.29 14.07 20.48
C LEU A 172 29.50 13.47 19.72
N SER A 173 29.72 13.87 18.47
CA SER A 173 30.89 13.51 17.67
C SER A 173 32.16 14.14 18.21
N ASP A 174 32.14 15.44 18.49
CA ASP A 174 33.29 16.21 19.02
C ASP A 174 33.71 15.70 20.40
N ALA A 175 32.76 15.21 21.19
CA ALA A 175 33.02 14.53 22.46
C ALA A 175 33.60 13.11 22.30
N GLY A 176 33.72 12.59 21.08
CA GLY A 176 34.28 11.27 20.78
C GLY A 176 33.39 10.09 21.20
N ILE A 177 32.12 10.33 21.52
CA ILE A 177 31.21 9.31 22.07
C ILE A 177 30.22 8.74 21.07
N LEU A 178 30.14 9.28 19.85
CA LEU A 178 29.18 8.87 18.83
C LEU A 178 29.79 7.89 17.81
N ALA A 179 29.08 6.82 17.45
CA ALA A 179 29.45 5.89 16.37
C ALA A 179 28.30 5.78 15.34
N LEU A 180 28.48 6.42 14.19
CA LEU A 180 27.49 6.56 13.12
C LEU A 180 27.65 5.52 12.02
N TYR A 181 26.53 4.93 11.62
CA TYR A 181 26.43 4.01 10.48
C TYR A 181 25.34 4.43 9.49
N GLY A 182 25.54 4.10 8.22
CA GLY A 182 24.58 4.36 7.14
C GLY A 182 25.27 4.78 5.85
N THR A 183 24.56 5.48 4.98
CA THR A 183 25.11 5.96 3.70
C THR A 183 26.10 7.11 3.93
N ARG A 184 27.25 7.08 3.24
CA ARG A 184 28.34 8.06 3.42
C ARG A 184 27.90 9.49 3.17
N GLU A 185 27.08 9.71 2.15
CA GLU A 185 26.64 11.03 1.71
C GLU A 185 25.89 11.76 2.84
N ARG A 186 25.09 11.00 3.60
CA ARG A 186 24.29 11.50 4.74
C ARG A 186 25.16 11.93 5.91
N TRP A 187 26.25 11.19 6.18
CA TRP A 187 27.13 11.42 7.32
C TRP A 187 28.40 12.21 6.98
N SER A 188 28.50 12.73 5.76
CA SER A 188 29.67 13.47 5.26
C SER A 188 30.09 14.69 6.10
N HIS A 189 29.18 15.24 6.91
CA HIS A 189 29.41 16.37 7.80
C HIS A 189 29.94 15.97 9.20
N LEU A 190 30.06 14.66 9.48
CA LEU A 190 30.55 14.08 10.73
C LEU A 190 31.57 12.95 10.45
N PRO A 191 32.70 13.24 9.78
CA PRO A 191 33.63 12.21 9.31
C PRO A 191 34.27 11.39 10.43
N ASP A 192 34.53 11.99 11.60
CA ASP A 192 35.22 11.34 12.72
C ASP A 192 34.32 10.35 13.49
N ALA A 193 33.01 10.54 13.42
CA ALA A 193 32.02 9.63 13.99
C ALA A 193 31.53 8.56 13.00
N TYR A 194 31.80 8.70 11.69
CA TYR A 194 31.27 7.79 10.67
C TYR A 194 32.10 6.51 10.51
N HIS A 195 31.45 5.34 10.66
CA HIS A 195 32.07 4.01 10.61
C HIS A 195 31.70 3.18 9.38
N GLY A 196 30.96 3.75 8.43
CA GLY A 196 30.59 3.07 7.18
C GLY A 196 29.13 2.63 7.09
N PRO A 197 28.76 1.99 5.96
CA PRO A 197 27.46 1.34 5.83
C PRO A 197 27.42 0.03 6.61
N LEU A 198 26.22 -0.43 6.96
CA LEU A 198 25.98 -1.77 7.48
C LEU A 198 25.17 -2.59 6.48
N PRO A 199 25.44 -3.90 6.35
CA PRO A 199 24.54 -4.76 5.62
C PRO A 199 23.23 -4.92 6.42
N PHE A 200 22.12 -4.81 5.71
CA PHE A 200 20.79 -5.07 6.27
C PHE A 200 20.44 -6.55 6.02
N ASP A 201 21.10 -7.42 6.78
CA ASP A 201 21.05 -8.88 6.66
C ASP A 201 20.25 -9.58 7.78
N GLY A 202 19.57 -8.83 8.63
CA GLY A 202 18.80 -9.31 9.78
C GLY A 202 19.62 -9.54 11.05
N SER A 203 20.91 -9.20 11.07
CA SER A 203 21.79 -9.44 12.24
C SER A 203 22.87 -8.39 12.47
N SER A 204 23.44 -7.82 11.41
CA SER A 204 24.61 -6.95 11.48
C SER A 204 24.33 -5.67 12.25
N VAL A 205 23.13 -5.09 12.14
CA VAL A 205 22.73 -3.92 12.93
C VAL A 205 22.80 -4.20 14.44
N ILE A 206 22.24 -5.33 14.89
CA ILE A 206 22.22 -5.73 16.31
C ILE A 206 23.65 -6.05 16.78
N ASN A 207 24.42 -6.79 15.99
CA ASN A 207 25.80 -7.15 16.33
C ASN A 207 26.71 -5.93 16.42
N THR A 208 26.55 -4.94 15.55
CA THR A 208 27.30 -3.68 15.61
C THR A 208 26.84 -2.82 16.79
N ALA A 209 25.54 -2.72 17.06
CA ALA A 209 25.05 -2.05 18.26
C ALA A 209 25.64 -2.69 19.53
N HIS A 210 25.70 -4.02 19.56
CA HIS A 210 26.34 -4.77 20.63
C HIS A 210 27.81 -4.36 20.76
N GLN A 211 28.61 -4.37 19.69
CA GLN A 211 30.03 -3.97 19.75
C GLN A 211 30.29 -2.62 20.44
N TRP A 212 29.39 -1.65 20.30
CA TRP A 212 29.54 -0.33 20.92
C TRP A 212 29.05 -0.23 22.36
N GLY A 213 28.17 -1.13 22.81
CA GLY A 213 27.72 -1.25 24.20
C GLY A 213 26.79 -0.13 24.71
N MET A 214 26.60 0.96 23.97
CA MET A 214 25.51 1.93 24.17
C MET A 214 24.82 2.21 22.83
N GLY A 215 23.59 2.71 22.89
CA GLY A 215 22.89 3.16 21.70
C GLY A 215 21.98 4.34 21.96
N LEU A 216 21.78 5.14 20.92
CA LEU A 216 20.93 6.32 20.94
C LEU A 216 19.65 6.08 20.12
N CYS A 217 18.49 6.23 20.74
CA CYS A 217 17.19 5.99 20.14
C CYS A 217 16.31 7.23 20.14
N LEU A 218 16.26 7.95 19.02
CA LEU A 218 15.43 9.14 18.85
C LEU A 218 14.28 8.89 17.85
N HIS A 219 13.03 9.12 18.27
CA HIS A 219 11.83 8.90 17.46
C HIS A 219 11.38 10.17 16.74
N LEU A 220 10.84 10.04 15.53
CA LEU A 220 10.15 11.16 14.88
C LEU A 220 8.97 11.65 15.75
N PRO A 221 8.58 12.93 15.66
CA PRO A 221 7.46 13.45 16.45
C PRO A 221 6.17 12.64 16.33
N GLN A 222 5.84 12.17 15.12
CA GLN A 222 4.65 11.34 14.87
C GLN A 222 4.68 10.03 15.67
N HIS A 223 5.84 9.36 15.69
CA HIS A 223 6.04 8.13 16.46
C HIS A 223 5.87 8.38 17.97
N ARG A 224 6.41 9.49 18.49
CA ARG A 224 6.22 9.86 19.91
C ARG A 224 4.77 10.16 20.25
N VAL A 225 4.11 11.00 19.44
CA VAL A 225 2.73 11.44 19.68
C VAL A 225 1.76 10.25 19.67
N GLU A 226 1.94 9.32 18.73
CA GLU A 226 1.07 8.15 18.63
C GLU A 226 1.56 6.95 19.49
N GLY A 227 2.66 7.10 20.22
CA GLY A 227 3.20 6.05 21.08
C GLY A 227 3.65 4.80 20.30
N VAL A 228 4.09 4.97 19.05
CA VAL A 228 4.49 3.89 18.15
C VAL A 228 6.02 3.76 18.11
N PRO A 229 6.61 2.75 18.77
CA PRO A 229 8.06 2.61 18.81
C PRO A 229 8.65 2.32 17.42
N ASN A 230 9.87 2.79 17.18
CA ASN A 230 10.64 2.40 16.00
C ASN A 230 11.48 1.14 16.28
N MET A 231 12.16 0.60 15.25
CA MET A 231 12.98 -0.61 15.39
C MET A 231 14.14 -0.46 16.38
N ARG A 232 14.65 0.78 16.57
CA ARG A 232 15.93 1.02 17.22
C ARG A 232 15.93 0.63 18.69
N VAL A 233 14.84 0.89 19.43
CA VAL A 233 14.76 0.46 20.84
C VAL A 233 14.86 -1.06 20.97
N PHE A 234 14.23 -1.81 20.05
CA PHE A 234 14.29 -3.28 20.05
C PHE A 234 15.65 -3.81 19.61
N GLU A 235 16.31 -3.16 18.64
CA GLU A 235 17.69 -3.47 18.24
C GLU A 235 18.67 -3.31 19.39
N LEU A 236 18.57 -2.21 20.14
CA LEU A 236 19.46 -1.92 21.26
C LEU A 236 19.21 -2.84 22.45
N ALA A 237 17.95 -3.15 22.75
CA ALA A 237 17.60 -4.13 23.77
C ALA A 237 18.12 -5.53 23.39
N ALA A 238 17.92 -5.96 22.13
CA ALA A 238 18.49 -7.21 21.63
C ALA A 238 20.02 -7.20 21.69
N ALA A 239 20.69 -6.09 21.42
CA ALA A 239 22.13 -5.95 21.51
C ALA A 239 22.69 -6.03 22.94
N GLY A 240 21.84 -5.96 23.97
CA GLY A 240 22.28 -5.83 25.36
C GLY A 240 23.01 -4.52 25.63
N ALA A 241 22.73 -3.48 24.83
CA ALA A 241 23.35 -2.17 24.95
C ALA A 241 22.63 -1.34 26.02
N LEU A 242 23.36 -0.43 26.67
CA LEU A 242 22.72 0.63 27.46
C LEU A 242 21.98 1.58 26.50
N ILE A 243 20.68 1.74 26.72
CA ILE A 243 19.79 2.50 25.85
C ILE A 243 19.67 3.92 26.38
N LEU A 244 19.96 4.90 25.53
CA LEU A 244 19.56 6.29 25.71
C LEU A 244 18.44 6.57 24.70
N ALA A 245 17.27 6.98 25.15
CA ALA A 245 16.12 7.23 24.28
C ALA A 245 15.43 8.55 24.58
N ASP A 246 14.74 9.13 23.60
CA ASP A 246 13.78 10.19 23.89
C ASP A 246 12.63 9.67 24.76
N ARG A 247 12.00 10.55 25.55
CA ARG A 247 10.79 10.20 26.31
C ARG A 247 9.67 9.78 25.36
N HIS A 248 9.40 8.48 25.32
CA HIS A 248 8.44 7.87 24.42
C HIS A 248 7.48 7.00 25.24
N PRO A 249 6.14 7.15 25.11
CA PRO A 249 5.16 6.48 25.96
C PRO A 249 5.35 4.96 26.05
N PHE A 250 5.56 4.29 24.91
CA PHE A 250 5.85 2.86 24.88
C PHE A 250 7.12 2.47 25.65
N ILE A 251 8.17 3.30 25.60
CA ILE A 251 9.44 2.97 26.25
C ILE A 251 9.30 3.12 27.76
N GLU A 252 8.66 4.20 28.22
CA GLU A 252 8.38 4.42 29.64
C GLU A 252 7.48 3.31 30.21
N GLU A 253 6.44 2.90 29.47
CA GLU A 253 5.53 1.82 29.86
C GLU A 253 6.23 0.47 29.99
N HIS A 254 7.03 0.08 28.98
CA HIS A 254 7.59 -1.27 28.93
C HIS A 254 8.96 -1.41 29.59
N PHE A 255 9.84 -0.43 29.41
CA PHE A 255 11.22 -0.49 29.89
C PHE A 255 11.44 0.27 31.20
N GLY A 256 10.58 1.24 31.55
CA GLY A 256 10.68 1.99 32.81
C GLY A 256 12.09 2.50 33.08
N ASP A 257 12.59 2.30 34.29
CA ASP A 257 13.91 2.78 34.73
C ASP A 257 15.11 1.98 34.17
N SER A 258 14.90 1.03 33.24
CA SER A 258 16.00 0.31 32.56
C SER A 258 16.60 1.06 31.38
N VAL A 259 16.05 2.23 31.05
CA VAL A 259 16.47 3.10 29.94
C VAL A 259 16.81 4.49 30.49
N LEU A 260 17.80 5.14 29.88
CA LEU A 260 18.14 6.53 30.16
C LEU A 260 17.33 7.45 29.23
N TYR A 261 16.53 8.35 29.80
CA TYR A 261 15.62 9.20 29.05
C TYR A 261 16.19 10.59 28.78
N VAL A 262 16.00 11.05 27.55
CA VAL A 262 16.40 12.35 27.07
C VAL A 262 15.15 13.19 26.84
N ASP A 263 15.09 14.34 27.49
CA ASP A 263 14.08 15.34 27.19
C ASP A 263 14.44 16.04 25.87
N MET A 264 13.46 16.17 24.98
CA MET A 264 13.66 16.78 23.67
C MET A 264 13.26 18.27 23.65
N GLU A 265 12.88 18.84 24.80
CA GLU A 265 12.67 20.26 24.99
C GLU A 265 14.00 21.04 25.13
N GLY A 266 13.98 22.35 24.86
CA GLY A 266 15.15 23.22 25.07
C GLY A 266 16.19 23.24 23.94
N GLY A 267 16.00 22.47 22.87
CA GLY A 267 16.83 22.53 21.66
C GLY A 267 18.07 21.63 21.69
N GLU A 268 18.74 21.49 20.54
CA GLU A 268 19.78 20.47 20.30
C GLU A 268 20.99 20.54 21.23
N GLU A 269 21.43 21.74 21.60
CA GLU A 269 22.58 21.92 22.50
C GLU A 269 22.27 21.45 23.92
N ALA A 270 21.06 21.76 24.43
CA ALA A 270 20.61 21.32 25.74
C ALA A 270 20.45 19.79 25.79
N ILE A 271 19.88 19.22 24.72
CA ILE A 271 19.77 17.77 24.52
C ILE A 271 21.16 17.12 24.53
N ALA A 272 22.15 17.72 23.86
CA ALA A 272 23.51 17.20 23.80
C ALA A 272 24.17 17.19 25.18
N ALA A 273 24.05 18.30 25.92
CA ALA A 273 24.57 18.40 27.28
C ALA A 273 23.96 17.35 28.21
N ALA A 274 22.63 17.18 28.16
CA ALA A 274 21.93 16.16 28.95
C ALA A 274 22.40 14.73 28.64
N ILE A 275 22.61 14.40 27.35
CA ILE A 275 23.16 13.10 26.95
C ILE A 275 24.58 12.91 27.48
N LEU A 276 25.45 13.93 27.38
CA LEU A 276 26.82 13.85 27.88
C LEU A 276 26.87 13.65 29.41
N ASP A 277 26.00 14.32 30.16
CA ASP A 277 25.88 14.15 31.61
C ASP A 277 25.42 12.73 31.97
N GLN A 278 24.44 12.19 31.25
CA GLN A 278 23.98 10.81 31.45
C GLN A 278 25.07 9.78 31.14
N ILE A 279 25.89 10.01 30.11
CA ILE A 279 27.04 9.15 29.79
C ILE A 279 28.11 9.25 30.88
N ALA A 280 28.39 10.45 31.39
CA ALA A 280 29.32 10.64 32.50
C ALA A 280 28.84 9.92 33.77
N TRP A 281 27.53 9.97 34.05
CA TRP A 281 26.91 9.19 35.11
C TRP A 281 27.08 7.69 34.87
N ALA A 282 26.74 7.17 33.68
CA ALA A 282 26.84 5.74 33.38
C ALA A 282 28.28 5.21 33.50
N ARG A 283 29.28 6.02 33.12
CA ARG A 283 30.71 5.67 33.24
C ARG A 283 31.22 5.71 34.69
N SER A 284 30.61 6.52 35.56
CA SER A 284 30.91 6.51 37.01
C SER A 284 30.11 5.46 37.78
N HIS A 285 29.04 4.91 37.18
CA HIS A 285 28.14 3.92 37.77
C HIS A 285 28.03 2.64 36.92
N VAL A 286 29.18 2.11 36.48
CA VAL A 286 29.26 1.05 35.47
C VAL A 286 28.36 -0.16 35.78
N ARG A 287 28.35 -0.62 37.04
CA ARG A 287 27.53 -1.76 37.44
C ARG A 287 26.04 -1.49 37.29
N GLN A 288 25.57 -0.31 37.70
CA GLN A 288 24.16 0.07 37.57
C GLN A 288 23.77 0.19 36.09
N ALA A 289 24.61 0.80 35.27
CA ALA A 289 24.38 0.88 33.83
C ALA A 289 24.34 -0.50 33.15
N GLN A 290 25.17 -1.45 33.57
CA GLN A 290 25.11 -2.84 33.11
C GLN A 290 23.81 -3.53 33.56
N GLU A 291 23.42 -3.36 34.83
CA GLU A 291 22.17 -3.90 35.37
C GLU A 291 20.94 -3.36 34.61
N MET A 292 20.95 -2.07 34.22
CA MET A 292 19.93 -1.46 33.37
C MET A 292 19.85 -2.14 31.99
N ALA A 293 20.98 -2.29 31.29
CA ALA A 293 21.02 -2.93 29.97
C ALA A 293 20.55 -4.41 30.03
N VAL A 294 20.96 -5.15 31.06
CA VAL A 294 20.51 -6.53 31.29
C VAL A 294 19.01 -6.59 31.58
N THR A 295 18.50 -5.65 32.38
CA THR A 295 17.06 -5.56 32.69
C THR A 295 16.25 -5.27 31.43
N ALA A 296 16.68 -4.29 30.61
CA ALA A 296 16.03 -3.95 29.35
C ALA A 296 16.00 -5.14 28.39
N GLN A 297 17.12 -5.86 28.24
CA GLN A 297 17.17 -7.06 27.40
C GLN A 297 16.28 -8.20 27.95
N THR A 298 16.18 -8.35 29.27
CA THR A 298 15.31 -9.35 29.92
C THR A 298 13.84 -9.07 29.62
N ILE A 299 13.42 -7.81 29.80
CA ILE A 299 12.07 -7.35 29.42
C ILE A 299 11.83 -7.67 27.95
N PHE A 300 12.74 -7.25 27.07
CA PHE A 300 12.65 -7.50 25.63
C PHE A 300 12.48 -8.99 25.29
N ASN A 301 13.35 -9.86 25.80
CA ASN A 301 13.32 -11.29 25.51
C ASN A 301 12.06 -11.99 26.05
N SER A 302 11.48 -11.46 27.13
CA SER A 302 10.29 -12.05 27.75
C SER A 302 9.01 -11.77 26.94
N SER A 303 8.85 -10.55 26.43
CA SER A 303 7.55 -10.09 25.92
C SER A 303 7.59 -9.32 24.60
N LEU A 304 8.74 -8.76 24.20
CA LEU A 304 8.83 -7.86 23.05
C LEU A 304 9.61 -8.44 21.87
N CYS A 305 10.38 -9.51 22.03
CA CYS A 305 11.09 -10.14 20.92
C CYS A 305 10.10 -10.77 19.93
N LEU A 306 10.51 -10.89 18.67
CA LEU A 306 9.64 -11.37 17.59
C LEU A 306 9.05 -12.76 17.87
N GLU A 307 9.80 -13.68 18.47
CA GLU A 307 9.30 -15.01 18.85
C GLU A 307 8.17 -14.92 19.90
N SER A 308 8.29 -14.02 20.88
CA SER A 308 7.23 -13.80 21.88
C SER A 308 6.01 -13.13 21.24
N LEU A 309 6.22 -12.19 20.31
CA LEU A 309 5.13 -11.52 19.58
C LEU A 309 4.41 -12.44 18.58
N LEU A 310 5.11 -13.41 17.99
CA LEU A 310 4.54 -14.37 17.03
C LEU A 310 3.84 -15.55 17.71
N ALA A 311 4.19 -15.87 18.96
CA ALA A 311 3.66 -17.04 19.67
C ALA A 311 2.11 -17.14 19.70
N PRO A 312 1.33 -16.04 19.82
CA PRO A 312 -0.14 -16.10 19.80
C PRO A 312 -0.79 -16.30 18.41
N LEU A 313 0.00 -16.31 17.33
CA LEU A 313 -0.51 -16.35 15.96
C LEU A 313 -1.40 -17.57 15.65
N PRO A 314 -1.08 -18.81 16.08
CA PRO A 314 -1.95 -19.98 15.90
C PRO A 314 -3.39 -19.77 16.40
N ASP A 315 -3.58 -19.05 17.52
CA ASP A 315 -4.89 -18.79 18.11
C ASP A 315 -5.69 -17.75 17.32
N ILE A 316 -5.01 -16.78 16.69
CA ILE A 316 -5.64 -15.86 15.74
C ILE A 316 -6.11 -16.64 14.51
N LEU A 317 -5.25 -17.49 13.93
CA LEU A 317 -5.61 -18.26 12.72
C LEU A 317 -6.76 -19.23 12.98
N ALA A 318 -6.78 -19.90 14.13
CA ALA A 318 -7.88 -20.78 14.52
C ALA A 318 -9.23 -20.05 14.60
N ARG A 319 -9.24 -18.80 15.08
CA ARG A 319 -10.44 -17.95 15.09
C ARG A 319 -10.90 -17.59 13.67
N LEU A 320 -9.96 -17.37 12.74
CA LEU A 320 -10.28 -17.10 11.34
C LEU A 320 -10.81 -18.34 10.59
N SER A 321 -10.40 -19.55 11.00
CA SER A 321 -10.82 -20.82 10.38
C SER A 321 -12.11 -21.41 10.92
N SER A 322 -12.78 -20.76 11.88
CA SER A 322 -14.03 -21.27 12.45
C SER A 322 -15.15 -21.29 11.39
N PRO A 323 -15.73 -22.46 11.07
CA PRO A 323 -16.74 -22.54 10.02
C PRO A 323 -18.00 -21.78 10.45
N PRO A 324 -18.63 -21.00 9.55
CA PRO A 324 -19.99 -20.53 9.79
C PRO A 324 -20.92 -21.74 9.98
N PRO A 325 -22.04 -21.59 10.72
CA PRO A 325 -23.00 -22.69 10.92
C PRO A 325 -23.45 -23.29 9.59
N SER A 326 -23.61 -24.62 9.56
CA SER A 326 -23.98 -25.37 8.35
C SER A 326 -25.25 -24.79 7.69
N PRO A 327 -25.25 -24.54 6.37
CA PRO A 327 -26.43 -23.99 5.71
C PRO A 327 -27.52 -25.06 5.57
N VAL A 328 -28.74 -24.65 5.88
CA VAL A 328 -30.00 -25.27 5.44
C VAL A 328 -29.97 -25.38 3.90
N ARG A 329 -30.56 -26.44 3.32
CA ARG A 329 -30.69 -26.57 1.86
C ARG A 329 -31.34 -25.30 1.28
N ARG A 330 -30.67 -24.61 0.35
CA ARG A 330 -31.17 -23.38 -0.28
C ARG A 330 -31.36 -23.57 -1.78
N HIS A 331 -32.49 -23.12 -2.30
CA HIS A 331 -32.81 -23.01 -3.71
C HIS A 331 -32.80 -21.53 -4.10
N VAL A 332 -31.88 -21.12 -4.97
CA VAL A 332 -31.70 -19.72 -5.36
C VAL A 332 -32.00 -19.52 -6.85
N GLY A 333 -32.84 -18.53 -7.14
CA GLY A 333 -33.03 -18.04 -8.50
C GLY A 333 -31.92 -17.05 -8.87
N VAL A 334 -31.33 -17.19 -10.06
CA VAL A 334 -30.28 -16.29 -10.55
C VAL A 334 -30.76 -15.59 -11.80
N LEU A 335 -30.99 -14.28 -11.71
CA LEU A 335 -31.37 -13.46 -12.85
C LEU A 335 -30.16 -13.18 -13.75
N LEU A 336 -30.26 -13.59 -15.00
CA LEU A 336 -29.26 -13.36 -16.04
C LEU A 336 -29.73 -12.23 -16.96
N ALA A 337 -28.88 -11.21 -17.14
CA ALA A 337 -29.09 -10.21 -18.17
C ALA A 337 -28.95 -10.87 -19.58
N GLY A 338 -29.77 -10.43 -20.54
CA GLY A 338 -29.79 -11.01 -21.88
C GLY A 338 -28.56 -10.57 -22.68
N GLY A 339 -27.78 -11.51 -23.21
CA GLY A 339 -26.56 -11.23 -23.98
C GLY A 339 -26.05 -12.43 -24.79
N GLU A 340 -25.02 -12.20 -25.61
CA GLU A 340 -24.56 -13.10 -26.69
C GLU A 340 -23.97 -14.46 -26.22
N ASP A 341 -23.64 -14.65 -24.93
CA ASP A 341 -23.06 -15.92 -24.38
C ASP A 341 -23.87 -16.51 -23.21
N LEU A 342 -25.12 -16.90 -23.45
CA LEU A 342 -25.93 -17.58 -22.42
C LEU A 342 -25.33 -18.93 -21.98
N TYR A 343 -24.68 -19.66 -22.88
CA TYR A 343 -24.14 -20.98 -22.58
C TYR A 343 -22.98 -20.92 -21.57
N GLY A 344 -22.01 -20.02 -21.77
CA GLY A 344 -20.93 -19.79 -20.82
C GLY A 344 -21.44 -19.36 -19.45
N ARG A 345 -22.51 -18.56 -19.41
CA ARG A 345 -23.20 -18.16 -18.16
C ARG A 345 -23.80 -19.33 -17.41
N LEU A 346 -24.49 -20.23 -18.12
CA LEU A 346 -25.08 -21.43 -17.50
C LEU A 346 -23.99 -22.37 -16.97
N GLN A 347 -22.86 -22.50 -17.66
CA GLN A 347 -21.71 -23.28 -17.17
C GLN A 347 -21.11 -22.68 -15.89
N GLN A 348 -20.99 -21.35 -15.84
CA GLN A 348 -20.53 -20.64 -14.65
C GLN A 348 -21.45 -20.87 -13.44
N LEU A 349 -22.78 -20.86 -13.64
CA LEU A 349 -23.74 -21.20 -12.59
C LEU A 349 -23.61 -22.66 -12.13
N ALA A 350 -23.43 -23.60 -13.06
CA ALA A 350 -23.26 -25.01 -12.72
C ALA A 350 -22.04 -25.23 -11.82
N ALA A 351 -20.94 -24.52 -12.09
CA ALA A 351 -19.74 -24.55 -11.24
C ALA A 351 -20.02 -24.08 -9.81
N GLN A 352 -20.88 -23.07 -9.62
CA GLN A 352 -21.28 -22.61 -8.27
C GLN A 352 -22.09 -23.67 -7.51
N SER A 353 -23.01 -24.37 -8.20
CA SER A 353 -23.82 -25.43 -7.56
C SER A 353 -22.96 -26.64 -7.16
N SER A 354 -21.99 -27.02 -7.99
CA SER A 354 -21.09 -28.15 -7.66
C SER A 354 -20.14 -27.88 -6.49
N ALA A 355 -19.80 -26.62 -6.21
CA ALA A 355 -18.87 -26.23 -5.16
C ALA A 355 -19.53 -26.14 -3.76
N VAL A 356 -20.87 -26.12 -3.70
CA VAL A 356 -21.63 -25.89 -2.47
C VAL A 356 -22.59 -27.06 -2.20
N PRO A 357 -22.30 -27.93 -1.21
CA PRO A 357 -23.24 -28.95 -0.77
C PRO A 357 -24.58 -28.32 -0.37
N ASN A 358 -25.70 -28.86 -0.85
CA ASN A 358 -27.07 -28.41 -0.56
C ASN A 358 -27.53 -27.08 -1.20
N LEU A 359 -26.86 -26.59 -2.26
CA LEU A 359 -27.30 -25.44 -3.05
C LEU A 359 -27.88 -25.88 -4.41
N SER A 360 -29.15 -25.58 -4.68
CA SER A 360 -29.77 -25.77 -6.00
C SER A 360 -30.04 -24.43 -6.68
N LEU A 361 -29.75 -24.34 -7.98
CA LEU A 361 -29.83 -23.09 -8.74
C LEU A 361 -30.87 -23.15 -9.86
N THR A 362 -31.56 -22.03 -10.09
CA THR A 362 -32.41 -21.83 -11.27
C THR A 362 -32.02 -20.54 -11.97
N ALA A 363 -31.55 -20.63 -13.21
CA ALA A 363 -31.30 -19.47 -14.05
C ALA A 363 -32.62 -18.89 -14.56
N LEU A 364 -32.88 -17.62 -14.26
CA LEU A 364 -34.00 -16.85 -14.79
C LEU A 364 -33.49 -16.11 -16.03
N VAL A 365 -33.94 -16.53 -17.21
CA VAL A 365 -33.45 -16.03 -18.51
C VAL A 365 -34.52 -15.21 -19.23
N CYS A 366 -34.09 -14.13 -19.88
CA CYS A 366 -34.94 -13.28 -20.72
C CYS A 366 -35.28 -13.97 -22.07
N GLN A 367 -36.39 -13.62 -22.70
CA GLN A 367 -36.96 -14.37 -23.83
C GLN A 367 -36.10 -14.43 -25.11
N ASP A 368 -35.22 -13.46 -25.36
CA ASP A 368 -34.48 -13.35 -26.62
C ASP A 368 -33.29 -14.32 -26.76
N ALA A 369 -33.06 -15.18 -25.76
CA ALA A 369 -31.94 -16.11 -25.79
C ALA A 369 -32.29 -17.44 -26.51
N PRO A 370 -31.47 -17.94 -27.45
CA PRO A 370 -31.74 -19.19 -28.17
C PRO A 370 -31.72 -20.40 -27.23
N LEU A 371 -32.76 -21.25 -27.33
CA LEU A 371 -33.02 -22.35 -26.38
C LEU A 371 -32.56 -23.74 -26.81
N ASP A 372 -31.88 -23.84 -27.95
CA ASP A 372 -31.29 -25.11 -28.40
C ASP A 372 -29.96 -25.43 -27.69
N LEU A 373 -29.69 -24.76 -26.57
CA LEU A 373 -28.48 -24.93 -25.76
C LEU A 373 -28.61 -26.12 -24.81
N VAL A 374 -27.60 -27.01 -24.83
CA VAL A 374 -27.48 -28.12 -23.88
C VAL A 374 -27.44 -27.57 -22.45
N GLN A 375 -28.44 -27.91 -21.64
CA GLN A 375 -28.49 -27.47 -20.24
C GLN A 375 -27.37 -28.14 -19.43
N PRO A 376 -26.51 -27.38 -18.75
CA PRO A 376 -25.50 -27.94 -17.86
C PRO A 376 -26.15 -28.71 -16.70
N ALA A 377 -25.56 -29.83 -16.31
CA ALA A 377 -26.03 -30.60 -15.17
C ALA A 377 -26.00 -29.76 -13.88
N GLY A 378 -27.10 -29.76 -13.11
CA GLY A 378 -27.19 -29.08 -11.81
C GLY A 378 -27.83 -27.69 -11.81
N VAL A 379 -28.19 -27.13 -12.98
CA VAL A 379 -28.89 -25.82 -13.09
C VAL A 379 -30.21 -26.00 -13.83
N ARG A 380 -31.32 -25.53 -13.25
CA ARG A 380 -32.61 -25.43 -13.94
C ARG A 380 -32.70 -24.11 -14.70
N VAL A 381 -33.43 -24.06 -15.81
CA VAL A 381 -33.67 -22.82 -16.56
C VAL A 381 -35.15 -22.48 -16.53
N CYS A 382 -35.48 -21.24 -16.19
CA CYS A 382 -36.83 -20.69 -16.19
C CYS A 382 -36.85 -19.42 -17.07
N ARG A 383 -37.81 -19.35 -18.01
CA ARG A 383 -37.95 -18.15 -18.86
C ARG A 383 -38.82 -17.11 -18.17
N LEU A 384 -38.36 -15.87 -18.17
CA LEU A 384 -39.17 -14.73 -17.79
C LEU A 384 -40.06 -14.29 -18.96
N GLY A 385 -41.24 -13.77 -18.64
CA GLY A 385 -42.15 -13.19 -19.63
C GLY A 385 -41.68 -11.83 -20.16
N GLU A 386 -42.38 -11.31 -21.17
CA GLU A 386 -42.15 -9.96 -21.73
C GLU A 386 -42.47 -8.84 -20.71
N ALA A 387 -43.35 -9.10 -19.75
CA ALA A 387 -43.67 -8.16 -18.68
C ALA A 387 -42.52 -8.05 -17.68
N VAL A 388 -41.84 -6.90 -17.70
CA VAL A 388 -40.76 -6.57 -16.75
C VAL A 388 -41.34 -5.94 -15.51
N GLY A 389 -41.00 -6.49 -14.34
CA GLY A 389 -41.45 -5.94 -13.07
C GLY A 389 -41.33 -6.91 -11.90
N MET A 390 -41.56 -6.38 -10.70
CA MET A 390 -41.45 -7.15 -9.45
C MET A 390 -42.44 -8.32 -9.40
N GLU A 391 -43.64 -8.17 -9.94
CA GLU A 391 -44.67 -9.22 -9.95
C GLU A 391 -44.22 -10.43 -10.77
N ALA A 392 -43.70 -10.21 -11.98
CA ALA A 392 -43.18 -11.27 -12.85
C ALA A 392 -41.97 -11.97 -12.21
N LEU A 393 -41.09 -11.21 -11.53
CA LEU A 393 -39.95 -11.76 -10.82
C LEU A 393 -40.36 -12.61 -9.61
N LEU A 394 -41.30 -12.14 -8.80
CA LEU A 394 -41.80 -12.86 -7.63
C LEU A 394 -42.52 -14.16 -8.01
N ALA A 395 -43.23 -14.16 -9.14
CA ALA A 395 -43.83 -15.37 -9.70
C ALA A 395 -42.76 -16.37 -10.15
N ALA A 396 -41.70 -15.90 -10.83
CA ALA A 396 -40.60 -16.77 -11.25
C ALA A 396 -39.76 -17.32 -10.09
N LEU A 397 -39.76 -16.64 -8.94
CA LEU A 397 -39.09 -17.06 -7.70
C LEU A 397 -39.97 -17.95 -6.80
N GLU A 398 -41.15 -18.39 -7.25
CA GLU A 398 -42.01 -19.26 -6.46
C GLU A 398 -41.30 -20.58 -6.10
N GLY A 399 -41.32 -20.93 -4.81
CA GLY A 399 -40.62 -22.11 -4.28
C GLY A 399 -39.09 -21.96 -4.11
N MET A 400 -38.55 -20.75 -4.31
CA MET A 400 -37.12 -20.43 -4.10
C MET A 400 -36.92 -19.59 -2.84
N ASP A 401 -35.76 -19.75 -2.19
CA ASP A 401 -35.41 -19.07 -0.94
C ASP A 401 -34.89 -17.64 -1.14
N GLY A 402 -34.40 -17.33 -2.33
CA GLY A 402 -33.82 -16.02 -2.62
C GLY A 402 -33.46 -15.81 -4.08
N LEU A 403 -33.04 -14.58 -4.36
CA LEU A 403 -32.63 -14.10 -5.66
C LEU A 403 -31.16 -13.70 -5.61
N ALA A 404 -30.42 -14.09 -6.63
CA ALA A 404 -29.13 -13.51 -6.97
C ALA A 404 -29.16 -12.83 -8.34
N LEU A 405 -28.32 -11.82 -8.52
CA LEU A 405 -28.16 -11.13 -9.81
C LEU A 405 -26.78 -11.42 -10.39
N LEU A 406 -26.74 -11.80 -11.66
CA LEU A 406 -25.51 -11.91 -12.44
C LEU A 406 -25.61 -10.99 -13.67
N PRO A 407 -25.20 -9.70 -13.54
CA PRO A 407 -25.27 -8.74 -14.63
C PRO A 407 -24.36 -9.08 -15.82
N ASP A 408 -24.63 -8.43 -16.94
CA ASP A 408 -23.75 -8.48 -18.10
C ASP A 408 -22.34 -7.97 -17.77
N ALA A 409 -21.34 -8.60 -18.39
CA ALA A 409 -19.90 -8.41 -18.15
C ALA A 409 -19.35 -8.80 -16.75
N ILE A 410 -20.18 -9.24 -15.79
CA ILE A 410 -19.69 -9.67 -14.46
C ILE A 410 -19.40 -11.16 -14.42
N MET A 411 -18.22 -11.57 -13.96
CA MET A 411 -17.88 -12.98 -13.73
C MET A 411 -17.85 -13.31 -12.23
N TRP A 412 -18.64 -14.30 -11.82
CA TRP A 412 -18.51 -14.93 -10.51
C TRP A 412 -17.28 -15.84 -10.43
N TYR A 413 -16.48 -15.66 -9.38
CA TYR A 413 -15.37 -16.53 -9.00
C TYR A 413 -15.87 -17.80 -8.27
N PRO A 414 -15.03 -18.83 -8.06
CA PRO A 414 -15.43 -20.04 -7.33
C PRO A 414 -15.96 -19.71 -5.91
N ASP A 415 -17.10 -20.27 -5.51
CA ASP A 415 -17.78 -19.99 -4.23
C ASP A 415 -18.33 -18.56 -4.05
N HIS A 416 -18.41 -17.74 -5.10
CA HIS A 416 -18.95 -16.38 -5.03
C HIS A 416 -20.34 -16.35 -4.39
N LEU A 417 -21.26 -17.16 -4.91
CA LEU A 417 -22.64 -17.19 -4.42
C LEU A 417 -22.73 -17.74 -2.99
N LYS A 418 -21.88 -18.71 -2.63
CA LYS A 418 -21.77 -19.23 -1.26
C LYS A 418 -21.44 -18.12 -0.27
N ARG A 419 -20.48 -17.25 -0.62
CA ARG A 419 -20.05 -16.14 0.23
C ARG A 419 -21.15 -15.09 0.37
N LEU A 420 -21.80 -14.70 -0.72
CA LEU A 420 -22.96 -13.81 -0.68
C LEU A 420 -24.04 -14.35 0.29
N ILE A 421 -24.42 -15.61 0.13
CA ILE A 421 -25.41 -16.32 0.97
C ILE A 421 -24.99 -16.35 2.45
N THR A 422 -23.71 -16.63 2.71
CA THR A 422 -23.15 -16.76 4.08
C THR A 422 -23.08 -15.40 4.77
N MET A 423 -22.79 -14.35 4.01
CA MET A 423 -22.67 -13.00 4.53
C MET A 423 -24.00 -12.28 4.72
N THR A 424 -25.09 -12.85 4.20
CA THR A 424 -26.45 -12.35 4.46
C THR A 424 -26.82 -12.59 5.92
N LYS A 425 -26.71 -11.53 6.72
CA LYS A 425 -27.11 -11.51 8.13
C LYS A 425 -28.62 -11.26 8.23
N GLN A 426 -29.09 -10.85 9.41
CA GLN A 426 -30.50 -10.59 9.70
C GLN A 426 -31.18 -9.58 8.74
N GLY A 427 -30.41 -8.75 8.02
CA GLY A 427 -30.94 -7.79 7.03
C GLY A 427 -31.47 -8.44 5.73
N GLY A 428 -31.16 -9.71 5.47
CA GLY A 428 -31.75 -10.47 4.37
C GLY A 428 -31.29 -10.08 2.96
N ALA A 429 -30.36 -9.15 2.80
CA ALA A 429 -29.76 -8.80 1.51
C ALA A 429 -28.26 -8.54 1.66
N THR A 430 -27.48 -8.94 0.67
CA THR A 430 -26.04 -8.72 0.59
C THR A 430 -25.64 -8.30 -0.81
N ILE A 431 -24.81 -7.27 -0.90
CA ILE A 431 -24.18 -6.83 -2.14
C ILE A 431 -22.68 -7.11 -2.03
N ALA A 432 -22.11 -7.81 -3.02
CA ALA A 432 -20.69 -7.71 -3.30
C ALA A 432 -20.48 -6.45 -4.12
N ALA A 433 -19.68 -5.50 -3.63
CA ALA A 433 -19.22 -4.39 -4.46
C ALA A 433 -18.48 -4.99 -5.68
N ALA A 434 -18.63 -4.44 -6.88
CA ALA A 434 -17.64 -4.67 -7.94
C ALA A 434 -16.55 -3.60 -7.83
N LEU A 435 -15.41 -3.87 -8.45
CA LEU A 435 -14.39 -2.86 -8.70
C LEU A 435 -14.98 -1.71 -9.53
N TRP A 436 -14.62 -0.50 -9.13
CA TRP A 436 -15.03 0.78 -9.70
C TRP A 436 -14.55 0.95 -11.17
N PRO A 437 -15.18 1.81 -11.98
CA PRO A 437 -14.73 2.21 -13.32
C PRO A 437 -13.29 2.77 -13.37
N ILE A 438 -12.69 2.70 -14.56
CA ILE A 438 -11.44 3.38 -14.94
C ILE A 438 -11.58 4.89 -14.65
N PRO A 439 -10.73 5.51 -13.81
CA PRO A 439 -10.47 6.93 -13.97
C PRO A 439 -9.71 7.12 -15.28
N VAL A 440 -10.05 8.16 -16.04
CA VAL A 440 -9.41 8.51 -17.33
C VAL A 440 -7.89 8.75 -17.18
N GLU A 441 -7.38 8.78 -15.95
CA GLU A 441 -6.00 9.09 -15.57
C GLU A 441 -5.27 7.87 -14.95
N SER A 442 -4.05 7.60 -15.43
CA SER A 442 -3.19 6.53 -14.90
C SER A 442 -2.59 6.92 -13.54
N SER A 443 -2.75 6.09 -12.52
CA SER A 443 -2.37 6.36 -11.13
C SER A 443 -0.87 6.20 -10.80
N GLY A 444 -0.01 5.88 -11.78
CA GLY A 444 1.45 5.91 -11.61
C GLY A 444 2.05 4.84 -10.66
N PHE A 445 1.25 3.91 -10.15
CA PHE A 445 1.72 2.71 -9.43
C PHE A 445 1.69 1.49 -10.37
N PRO A 446 2.53 0.46 -10.14
CA PRO A 446 2.49 -0.76 -10.94
C PRO A 446 1.14 -1.48 -10.78
N ILE A 447 0.32 -1.30 -11.81
CA ILE A 447 -0.75 -2.14 -12.37
C ILE A 447 -1.22 -3.29 -11.47
N ASP A 448 -2.47 -3.18 -11.04
CA ASP A 448 -3.29 -4.31 -10.64
C ASP A 448 -3.62 -5.15 -11.89
N PRO A 449 -3.31 -6.47 -11.95
CA PRO A 449 -3.53 -7.32 -13.12
C PRO A 449 -4.96 -7.42 -13.66
N ALA A 450 -5.97 -6.83 -13.00
CA ALA A 450 -7.36 -6.88 -13.45
C ALA A 450 -7.89 -5.61 -14.14
N GLU A 451 -7.04 -4.63 -14.43
CA GLU A 451 -7.42 -3.39 -15.12
C GLU A 451 -8.00 -3.61 -16.55
N GLU A 452 -7.81 -4.78 -17.18
CA GLU A 452 -8.26 -5.03 -18.56
C GLU A 452 -9.77 -5.34 -18.72
N LEU A 453 -10.59 -5.32 -17.65
CA LEU A 453 -11.97 -5.84 -17.67
C LEU A 453 -13.08 -4.83 -17.34
N ALA A 454 -12.77 -3.54 -17.23
CA ALA A 454 -13.74 -2.51 -16.85
C ALA A 454 -14.55 -1.95 -18.05
N LEU A 455 -15.83 -1.62 -17.82
CA LEU A 455 -16.74 -0.99 -18.81
C LEU A 455 -17.13 0.45 -18.39
N ALA A 456 -17.35 1.33 -19.36
CA ALA A 456 -17.68 2.75 -19.17
C ALA A 456 -19.12 3.01 -18.65
N LEU A 457 -19.34 4.21 -18.08
CA LEU A 457 -20.63 4.74 -17.61
C LEU A 457 -21.44 5.39 -18.76
N PRO A 458 -22.79 5.42 -18.72
CA PRO A 458 -23.60 6.27 -19.59
C PRO A 458 -23.67 7.72 -19.10
N ASP A 459 -23.84 8.65 -20.03
CA ASP A 459 -23.61 10.10 -19.87
C ASP A 459 -24.65 10.87 -19.04
N GLU A 460 -25.76 10.25 -18.61
CA GLU A 460 -26.89 10.97 -18.02
C GLU A 460 -27.32 10.38 -16.67
N CYS A 461 -26.77 10.90 -15.56
CA CYS A 461 -27.38 10.71 -14.25
C CYS A 461 -27.13 11.93 -13.34
N CYS A 462 -28.18 12.70 -13.08
CA CYS A 462 -28.16 13.83 -12.15
C CYS A 462 -28.64 13.36 -10.77
N ILE A 463 -27.76 13.34 -9.76
CA ILE A 463 -28.12 13.05 -8.35
C ILE A 463 -27.37 14.04 -7.43
N SER A 464 -28.03 14.55 -6.39
CA SER A 464 -27.55 15.63 -5.51
C SER A 464 -26.48 15.22 -4.49
N ASP A 465 -25.62 16.18 -4.11
CA ASP A 465 -24.35 16.03 -3.40
C ASP A 465 -24.38 15.48 -1.95
N GLU A 466 -25.46 15.68 -1.18
CA GLU A 466 -25.44 15.37 0.27
C GLU A 466 -25.52 13.87 0.62
N ARG A 467 -25.66 12.98 -0.37
CA ARG A 467 -25.66 11.52 -0.19
C ARG A 467 -24.49 10.81 -0.89
N TRP A 468 -23.58 11.56 -1.50
CA TRP A 468 -22.51 11.07 -2.38
C TRP A 468 -21.60 9.97 -1.77
N PRO A 469 -21.15 10.04 -0.49
CA PRO A 469 -20.24 9.03 0.06
C PRO A 469 -20.93 7.71 0.47
N ALA A 470 -22.25 7.75 0.72
CA ALA A 470 -23.04 6.57 1.11
C ALA A 470 -23.63 5.82 -0.11
N TRP A 471 -23.43 6.33 -1.33
CA TRP A 471 -24.12 5.91 -2.56
C TRP A 471 -23.23 5.29 -3.65
N VAL A 472 -21.92 5.23 -3.46
CA VAL A 472 -20.93 4.61 -4.38
C VAL A 472 -21.17 3.09 -4.60
N THR A 473 -22.15 2.52 -3.92
CA THR A 473 -22.76 1.21 -4.19
C THR A 473 -23.46 1.15 -5.55
N LEU A 474 -22.93 0.29 -6.44
CA LEU A 474 -23.63 -0.65 -7.34
C LEU A 474 -23.25 -0.61 -8.83
N ARG A 475 -22.07 -1.14 -9.17
CA ARG A 475 -22.09 -2.34 -10.00
C ARG A 475 -21.90 -3.49 -9.03
N ALA A 476 -22.92 -4.30 -8.80
CA ALA A 476 -22.77 -5.44 -7.91
C ALA A 476 -21.85 -6.46 -8.59
N GLY A 477 -20.74 -6.84 -7.96
CA GLY A 477 -20.01 -8.07 -8.30
C GLY A 477 -20.92 -9.31 -8.12
N GLY A 478 -22.04 -9.12 -7.42
CA GLY A 478 -23.22 -9.96 -7.31
C GLY A 478 -24.13 -9.38 -6.23
N LEU A 479 -25.45 -9.43 -6.42
CA LEU A 479 -26.43 -9.23 -5.35
C LEU A 479 -26.93 -10.60 -4.93
N TYR A 480 -27.16 -10.81 -3.64
CA TYR A 480 -28.06 -11.85 -3.15
C TYR A 480 -29.06 -11.24 -2.16
N CYS A 481 -30.31 -11.66 -2.22
CA CYS A 481 -31.30 -11.33 -1.21
C CYS A 481 -32.27 -12.48 -0.99
N ILE A 482 -32.80 -12.60 0.23
CA ILE A 482 -33.88 -13.54 0.55
C ILE A 482 -35.17 -13.05 -0.09
N ARG A 483 -36.04 -13.99 -0.49
CA ARG A 483 -37.28 -13.68 -1.23
C ARG A 483 -38.18 -12.67 -0.48
N ASP A 484 -38.26 -12.76 0.84
CA ASP A 484 -39.10 -11.87 1.66
C ASP A 484 -38.70 -10.39 1.54
N ARG A 485 -37.43 -10.09 1.23
CA ARG A 485 -36.95 -8.71 1.02
C ARG A 485 -37.47 -8.10 -0.28
N LEU A 486 -37.98 -8.90 -1.21
CA LEU A 486 -38.52 -8.44 -2.48
C LEU A 486 -40.02 -8.09 -2.40
N LEU A 487 -40.71 -8.55 -1.35
CA LEU A 487 -42.15 -8.33 -1.19
C LEU A 487 -42.44 -6.85 -0.93
N GLY A 488 -43.36 -6.27 -1.71
CA GLY A 488 -43.77 -4.87 -1.57
C GLY A 488 -42.79 -3.85 -2.16
N LEU A 489 -41.71 -4.29 -2.82
CA LEU A 489 -40.82 -3.38 -3.55
C LEU A 489 -41.42 -2.95 -4.89
N THR A 490 -41.19 -1.68 -5.23
CA THR A 490 -41.46 -1.12 -6.55
C THR A 490 -40.14 -0.80 -7.23
N VAL A 491 -39.95 -1.32 -8.45
CA VAL A 491 -38.77 -1.06 -9.28
C VAL A 491 -39.27 -0.63 -10.65
N GLU A 492 -38.96 0.60 -11.03
CA GLU A 492 -39.27 1.13 -12.36
C GLU A 492 -38.14 0.73 -13.33
N ALA A 493 -38.48 0.02 -14.40
CA ALA A 493 -37.52 -0.45 -15.39
C ALA A 493 -38.20 -0.67 -16.75
N HIS A 494 -37.43 -0.51 -17.83
CA HIS A 494 -37.92 -0.67 -19.20
C HIS A 494 -37.62 -2.07 -19.77
N ASP A 495 -36.60 -2.72 -19.23
CA ASP A 495 -36.16 -4.08 -19.58
C ASP A 495 -35.57 -4.79 -18.34
N TRP A 496 -35.32 -6.09 -18.43
CA TRP A 496 -34.75 -6.85 -17.30
C TRP A 496 -33.32 -6.40 -16.94
N SER A 497 -32.57 -5.84 -17.89
CA SER A 497 -31.21 -5.30 -17.65
C SER A 497 -31.24 -4.04 -16.79
N SER A 498 -32.08 -3.07 -17.12
CA SER A 498 -32.36 -1.88 -16.31
C SER A 498 -33.01 -2.26 -14.98
N PHE A 499 -33.86 -3.27 -14.95
CA PHE A 499 -34.44 -3.80 -13.70
C PHE A 499 -33.36 -4.31 -12.74
N MET A 500 -32.38 -5.07 -13.24
CA MET A 500 -31.24 -5.54 -12.44
C MET A 500 -30.39 -4.41 -11.88
N LEU A 501 -30.27 -3.29 -12.61
CA LEU A 501 -29.55 -2.12 -12.14
C LEU A 501 -30.31 -1.36 -11.06
N GLN A 502 -31.64 -1.31 -11.14
CA GLN A 502 -32.49 -0.54 -10.22
C GLN A 502 -32.89 -1.31 -8.95
N LEU A 503 -33.00 -2.64 -9.01
CA LEU A 503 -33.41 -3.48 -7.88
C LEU A 503 -32.57 -3.28 -6.61
N PRO A 504 -31.23 -3.21 -6.67
CA PRO A 504 -30.41 -3.03 -5.48
C PRO A 504 -30.68 -1.68 -4.77
N PHE A 505 -30.99 -0.62 -5.52
CA PHE A 505 -31.36 0.68 -4.94
C PHE A 505 -32.72 0.62 -4.21
N ALA A 506 -33.69 -0.09 -4.78
CA ALA A 506 -34.98 -0.33 -4.11
C ALA A 506 -34.81 -1.18 -2.84
N LEU A 507 -33.94 -2.18 -2.85
CA LEU A 507 -33.60 -3.01 -1.69
C LEU A 507 -32.90 -2.22 -0.58
N ALA A 508 -31.97 -1.34 -0.93
CA ALA A 508 -31.28 -0.45 0.02
C ALA A 508 -32.23 0.60 0.61
N SER A 509 -33.16 1.11 -0.19
CA SER A 509 -34.14 2.11 0.26
C SER A 509 -35.18 1.53 1.22
N SER A 510 -35.44 0.21 1.16
CA SER A 510 -36.42 -0.50 2.01
C SER A 510 -35.80 -1.13 3.27
N GLY A 511 -34.49 -1.05 3.47
CA GLY A 511 -33.83 -1.51 4.69
C GLY A 511 -32.34 -1.82 4.51
N PRO A 512 -31.68 -2.31 5.58
CA PRO A 512 -30.24 -2.53 5.58
C PRO A 512 -29.83 -3.61 4.58
N VAL A 513 -28.71 -3.36 3.88
CA VAL A 513 -28.07 -4.32 2.97
C VAL A 513 -26.64 -4.54 3.44
N ASP A 514 -26.26 -5.80 3.63
CA ASP A 514 -24.91 -6.18 4.03
C ASP A 514 -23.93 -5.98 2.86
N LEU A 515 -22.72 -5.52 3.15
CA LEU A 515 -21.66 -5.34 2.16
C LEU A 515 -20.65 -6.48 2.27
N GLN A 516 -20.45 -7.20 1.16
CA GLN A 516 -19.35 -8.13 1.00
C GLN A 516 -18.14 -7.39 0.40
N PRO A 517 -16.98 -7.39 1.09
CA PRO A 517 -15.74 -6.93 0.48
C PRO A 517 -15.34 -7.85 -0.68
N VAL A 518 -14.88 -7.25 -1.78
CA VAL A 518 -14.37 -7.95 -2.95
C VAL A 518 -13.20 -8.84 -2.53
N PRO A 519 -13.22 -10.17 -2.78
CA PRO A 519 -12.01 -10.95 -2.63
C PRO A 519 -10.98 -10.52 -3.67
N SER A 520 -9.71 -10.69 -3.35
CA SER A 520 -8.61 -10.30 -4.23
C SER A 520 -8.79 -10.81 -5.67
N LEU A 521 -8.32 -10.00 -6.62
CA LEU A 521 -8.46 -10.22 -8.06
C LEU A 521 -7.88 -11.55 -8.57
N ALA A 522 -6.98 -12.19 -7.83
CA ALA A 522 -6.42 -13.50 -8.19
C ALA A 522 -7.41 -14.67 -8.02
N GLN A 523 -8.47 -14.52 -7.21
CA GLN A 523 -9.55 -15.54 -7.15
C GLN A 523 -10.40 -15.55 -8.43
N VAL A 524 -10.32 -14.51 -9.25
CA VAL A 524 -10.92 -14.41 -10.58
C VAL A 524 -9.92 -14.99 -11.59
N ARG A 525 -9.83 -16.32 -11.71
CA ARG A 525 -9.14 -16.94 -12.85
C ARG A 525 -9.88 -16.55 -14.13
N LEU A 526 -9.29 -15.66 -14.93
CA LEU A 526 -9.83 -15.33 -16.24
C LEU A 526 -9.63 -16.49 -17.21
N PRO A 527 -10.61 -16.77 -18.10
CA PRO A 527 -10.38 -17.68 -19.21
C PRO A 527 -9.22 -17.16 -20.06
N SER A 528 -8.34 -18.05 -20.47
CA SER A 528 -7.26 -17.75 -21.42
C SER A 528 -7.82 -17.10 -22.69
N ARG A 529 -7.39 -15.86 -22.98
CA ARG A 529 -7.71 -15.11 -24.21
C ARG A 529 -7.51 -16.01 -25.44
N SER A 530 -8.60 -16.45 -26.06
CA SER A 530 -8.57 -17.04 -27.39
C SER A 530 -8.26 -15.95 -28.42
N ALA A 531 -7.30 -16.23 -29.30
CA ALA A 531 -6.83 -15.32 -30.34
C ALA A 531 -7.98 -14.88 -31.27
N GLY A 532 -8.28 -13.58 -31.30
CA GLY A 532 -9.29 -12.98 -32.16
C GLY A 532 -9.49 -11.50 -31.83
N ALA A 533 -8.57 -10.66 -32.27
CA ALA A 533 -8.60 -9.22 -32.04
C ALA A 533 -9.76 -8.53 -32.79
N VAL A 534 -10.45 -7.60 -32.13
CA VAL A 534 -11.18 -6.49 -32.78
C VAL A 534 -10.45 -5.19 -32.42
N PRO A 535 -10.05 -4.34 -33.39
CA PRO A 535 -9.28 -3.14 -33.11
C PRO A 535 -10.18 -1.98 -32.66
N LEU A 536 -9.79 -1.30 -31.58
CA LEU A 536 -10.43 -0.07 -31.10
C LEU A 536 -10.07 1.12 -32.01
N ARG A 537 -11.05 1.99 -32.29
CA ARG A 537 -10.93 3.18 -33.16
C ARG A 537 -10.18 4.33 -32.46
N PRO A 538 -9.50 5.23 -33.20
CA PRO A 538 -8.80 6.38 -32.63
C PRO A 538 -9.76 7.54 -32.29
N MET A 539 -9.56 8.20 -31.14
CA MET A 539 -10.28 9.41 -30.73
C MET A 539 -9.76 10.69 -31.43
N ARG A 540 -10.67 11.64 -31.65
CA ARG A 540 -10.41 13.01 -32.17
C ARG A 540 -9.86 13.93 -31.06
N ARG A 541 -8.99 14.88 -31.46
CA ARG A 541 -8.45 15.97 -30.61
C ARG A 541 -9.51 17.00 -30.23
N VAL A 542 -9.46 17.46 -28.98
CA VAL A 542 -10.09 18.70 -28.50
C VAL A 542 -8.99 19.65 -28.01
N GLU A 543 -9.07 20.94 -28.35
CA GLU A 543 -8.18 22.01 -27.87
C GLU A 543 -8.81 22.69 -26.65
N TYR A 544 -8.03 22.98 -25.59
CA TYR A 544 -8.50 23.71 -24.41
C TYR A 544 -7.62 24.93 -24.07
N VAL A 545 -8.30 26.00 -23.65
CA VAL A 545 -7.75 27.27 -23.12
C VAL A 545 -7.95 27.24 -21.60
N VAL A 546 -6.89 27.50 -20.84
CA VAL A 546 -6.93 27.57 -19.36
C VAL A 546 -6.83 29.02 -18.91
N GLU A 547 -7.85 29.53 -18.21
CA GLU A 547 -7.73 30.70 -17.34
C GLU A 547 -7.57 30.23 -15.88
N ALA A 548 -6.55 30.75 -15.19
CA ALA A 548 -6.09 30.26 -13.89
C ALA A 548 -6.15 31.35 -12.82
N GLU A 549 -6.61 31.00 -11.61
CA GLU A 549 -6.24 31.73 -10.39
C GLU A 549 -4.92 31.22 -9.78
N ALA A 550 -4.17 32.14 -9.19
CA ALA A 550 -2.74 32.05 -8.97
C ALA A 550 -2.34 31.55 -7.56
N LYS A 551 -1.81 30.31 -7.47
CA LYS A 551 -0.90 29.90 -6.40
C LYS A 551 0.54 29.81 -6.95
N PRO A 552 1.58 30.09 -6.15
CA PRO A 552 2.96 29.96 -6.61
C PRO A 552 3.28 28.49 -6.92
N PRO A 553 3.97 28.20 -8.03
CA PRO A 553 4.33 26.84 -8.40
C PRO A 553 5.28 26.19 -7.39
N ARG A 554 5.12 24.89 -7.15
CA ARG A 554 6.11 24.10 -6.40
C ARG A 554 7.36 23.89 -7.26
N PHE A 555 8.50 24.43 -6.83
CA PHE A 555 9.75 24.39 -7.59
C PHE A 555 10.52 23.07 -7.47
N ALA A 556 10.23 22.23 -6.49
CA ALA A 556 10.83 20.90 -6.33
C ALA A 556 9.94 20.03 -5.43
N GLY A 557 10.22 18.73 -5.36
CA GLY A 557 9.46 17.82 -4.50
C GLY A 557 9.81 17.93 -3.02
N ILE A 558 9.00 17.29 -2.18
CA ILE A 558 9.18 17.26 -0.71
C ILE A 558 10.55 16.70 -0.30
N SER A 559 11.15 15.87 -1.17
CA SER A 559 12.46 15.26 -0.95
C SER A 559 13.64 16.10 -1.46
N ASP A 560 13.40 17.27 -2.08
CA ASP A 560 14.45 18.19 -2.50
C ASP A 560 14.78 19.20 -1.39
N LEU A 561 16.08 19.28 -1.06
CA LEU A 561 16.57 19.88 0.17
C LEU A 561 17.05 21.34 0.00
N ASP A 562 16.85 21.95 -1.18
CA ASP A 562 17.28 23.33 -1.46
C ASP A 562 16.34 24.00 -2.47
N ALA A 563 15.13 24.34 -2.02
CA ALA A 563 14.15 25.04 -2.84
C ALA A 563 14.66 26.38 -3.42
N PRO A 564 15.49 27.18 -2.72
CA PRO A 564 16.11 28.38 -3.30
C PRO A 564 16.94 28.07 -4.55
N LEU A 565 17.78 27.03 -4.54
CA LEU A 565 18.56 26.62 -5.70
C LEU A 565 17.66 26.11 -6.86
N ALA A 566 16.60 25.38 -6.57
CA ALA A 566 15.63 24.92 -7.57
C ALA A 566 14.89 26.09 -8.24
N SER A 567 14.63 27.16 -7.48
CA SER A 567 14.04 28.40 -7.99
C SER A 567 15.03 29.31 -8.73
N SER A 568 16.34 29.01 -8.67
CA SER A 568 17.39 29.83 -9.25
C SER A 568 17.52 29.66 -10.78
N ILE A 569 16.75 28.76 -11.38
CA ILE A 569 16.76 28.49 -12.82
C ILE A 569 15.37 28.73 -13.41
N PRO A 570 15.26 29.05 -14.71
CA PRO A 570 13.97 29.19 -15.37
C PRO A 570 13.13 27.92 -15.19
N PHE A 571 11.84 28.09 -14.98
CA PHE A 571 10.92 26.98 -14.80
C PHE A 571 9.81 26.98 -15.86
N LEU A 572 9.23 25.80 -16.05
CA LEU A 572 8.10 25.53 -16.92
C LEU A 572 6.96 25.13 -16.00
N TRP A 573 5.85 25.86 -16.03
CA TRP A 573 4.68 25.62 -15.18
C TRP A 573 3.41 25.39 -15.99
N LYS A 574 3.28 26.06 -17.14
CA LYS A 574 2.15 25.93 -18.05
C LYS A 574 2.59 25.46 -19.44
N PRO A 575 1.72 24.86 -20.26
CA PRO A 575 2.06 24.45 -21.62
C PRO A 575 2.69 25.58 -22.47
N SER A 576 2.21 26.81 -22.30
CA SER A 576 2.77 27.99 -23.00
C SER A 576 4.22 28.31 -22.62
N ASP A 577 4.70 27.86 -21.46
CA ASP A 577 6.09 28.12 -21.04
C ASP A 577 7.10 27.33 -21.89
N PHE A 578 6.69 26.24 -22.55
CA PHE A 578 7.57 25.51 -23.48
C PHE A 578 7.99 26.36 -24.69
N ASN A 579 7.25 27.42 -25.02
CA ASN A 579 7.64 28.39 -26.05
C ASN A 579 8.90 29.19 -25.67
N ARG A 580 9.33 29.15 -24.40
CA ARG A 580 10.57 29.76 -23.92
C ARG A 580 11.81 28.90 -24.15
N LEU A 581 11.63 27.65 -24.59
CA LEU A 581 12.75 26.79 -24.93
C LEU A 581 13.50 27.38 -26.15
N PRO A 582 14.84 27.30 -26.19
CA PRO A 582 15.61 27.76 -27.34
C PRO A 582 15.13 27.06 -28.62
N PRO A 583 15.03 27.75 -29.76
CA PRO A 583 14.43 27.21 -30.99
C PRO A 583 15.32 26.19 -31.72
N ILE A 584 16.60 26.08 -31.34
CA ILE A 584 17.58 25.15 -31.93
C ILE A 584 18.40 24.45 -30.83
N GLY A 585 19.01 23.30 -31.15
CA GLY A 585 19.86 22.52 -30.24
C GLY A 585 19.16 21.28 -29.67
N ALA A 586 19.94 20.29 -29.26
CA ALA A 586 19.42 19.04 -28.71
C ALA A 586 18.75 19.26 -27.33
N ILE A 587 17.66 18.53 -27.07
CA ILE A 587 16.98 18.52 -25.77
C ILE A 587 17.23 17.19 -25.08
N TRP A 588 17.71 17.25 -23.85
CA TRP A 588 17.84 16.10 -22.95
C TRP A 588 16.84 16.24 -21.79
N LEU A 589 16.08 15.18 -21.52
CA LEU A 589 15.16 15.11 -20.39
C LEU A 589 15.85 14.43 -19.21
N TYR A 590 16.14 15.18 -18.14
CA TYR A 590 16.79 14.64 -16.96
C TYR A 590 15.73 14.04 -16.01
N GLY A 591 15.63 12.72 -16.04
CA GLY A 591 14.64 11.92 -15.30
C GLY A 591 13.91 10.93 -16.21
N ALA A 592 14.36 9.67 -16.25
CA ALA A 592 13.69 8.59 -16.98
C ALA A 592 12.64 7.87 -16.11
N GLY A 593 11.67 8.64 -15.64
CA GLY A 593 10.50 8.15 -14.90
C GLY A 593 9.27 8.96 -15.33
N GLN A 594 8.16 8.84 -14.59
CA GLN A 594 6.89 9.47 -14.95
C GLN A 594 6.98 10.99 -15.25
N GLY A 595 7.79 11.74 -14.48
CA GLY A 595 8.01 13.17 -14.74
C GLY A 595 8.62 13.45 -16.13
N GLY A 596 9.56 12.61 -16.58
CA GLY A 596 10.16 12.69 -17.91
C GLY A 596 9.15 12.44 -19.02
N GLU A 597 8.23 11.52 -18.81
CA GLU A 597 7.15 11.22 -19.76
C GLU A 597 6.16 12.38 -19.87
N ILE A 598 5.71 12.92 -18.74
CA ILE A 598 4.82 14.09 -18.69
C ILE A 598 5.43 15.25 -19.46
N VAL A 599 6.72 15.52 -19.26
CA VAL A 599 7.42 16.58 -20.00
C VAL A 599 7.53 16.22 -21.49
N LEU A 600 7.89 14.99 -21.85
CA LEU A 600 7.99 14.56 -23.25
C LEU A 600 6.67 14.75 -24.01
N TYR A 601 5.54 14.37 -23.39
CA TYR A 601 4.21 14.51 -23.96
C TYR A 601 3.66 15.94 -23.88
N GLY A 602 4.13 16.75 -22.93
CA GLY A 602 3.82 18.17 -22.81
C GLY A 602 4.55 19.06 -23.80
N LEU A 603 5.71 18.62 -24.32
CA LEU A 603 6.49 19.38 -25.30
C LEU A 603 5.71 19.56 -26.61
N PRO A 604 5.74 20.77 -27.21
CA PRO A 604 5.16 20.98 -28.54
C PRO A 604 5.92 20.17 -29.60
N PRO A 605 5.27 19.84 -30.75
CA PRO A 605 5.85 18.93 -31.75
C PRO A 605 7.27 19.30 -32.20
N GLU A 606 7.54 20.58 -32.40
CA GLU A 606 8.86 21.08 -32.81
C GLU A 606 9.95 20.89 -31.75
N ALA A 607 9.62 21.01 -30.46
CA ALA A 607 10.56 20.77 -29.38
C ALA A 607 10.73 19.26 -29.13
N ARG A 608 9.64 18.49 -29.22
CA ARG A 608 9.67 17.03 -29.08
C ARG A 608 10.56 16.36 -30.12
N ALA A 609 10.53 16.83 -31.37
CA ALA A 609 11.39 16.32 -32.44
C ALA A 609 12.90 16.53 -32.18
N ARG A 610 13.26 17.40 -31.23
CA ARG A 610 14.65 17.68 -30.83
C ARG A 610 15.07 16.95 -29.56
N VAL A 611 14.18 16.17 -28.94
CA VAL A 611 14.54 15.34 -27.79
C VAL A 611 15.41 14.19 -28.27
N VAL A 612 16.66 14.18 -27.85
CA VAL A 612 17.65 13.19 -28.29
C VAL A 612 17.79 12.03 -27.30
N GLY A 613 17.27 12.18 -26.08
CA GLY A 613 17.35 11.14 -25.05
C GLY A 613 16.98 11.60 -23.65
N PHE A 614 17.08 10.64 -22.74
CA PHE A 614 16.90 10.84 -21.31
C PHE A 614 18.24 10.80 -20.58
N LEU A 615 18.34 11.55 -19.50
CA LEU A 615 19.47 11.54 -18.57
C LEU A 615 19.05 10.99 -17.22
N ASP A 616 19.96 10.22 -16.63
CA ASP A 616 19.86 9.74 -15.26
C ASP A 616 21.22 9.86 -14.58
N SER A 617 21.24 9.88 -13.24
CA SER A 617 22.50 9.96 -12.50
C SER A 617 23.23 8.62 -12.43
N SER A 618 22.53 7.50 -12.68
CA SER A 618 23.03 6.14 -12.43
C SER A 618 22.70 5.13 -13.53
N ARG A 619 21.59 5.32 -14.27
CA ARG A 619 21.08 4.36 -15.25
C ARG A 619 21.54 4.66 -16.68
N GLU A 620 21.70 3.61 -17.47
CA GLU A 620 21.91 3.62 -18.92
C GLU A 620 20.96 2.64 -19.60
N GLY A 621 20.65 2.85 -20.88
CA GLY A 621 19.82 1.95 -21.67
C GLY A 621 18.96 2.68 -22.68
N GLU A 622 17.69 2.28 -22.76
CA GLU A 622 16.68 2.88 -23.64
C GLU A 622 15.41 3.18 -22.83
N HIS A 623 14.79 4.32 -23.07
CA HIS A 623 13.50 4.71 -22.48
C HIS A 623 12.68 5.44 -23.56
N HIS A 624 11.45 4.99 -23.81
CA HIS A 624 10.60 5.49 -24.92
C HIS A 624 11.27 5.48 -26.30
N ARG A 625 12.03 4.41 -26.61
CA ARG A 625 12.79 4.28 -27.87
C ARG A 625 13.85 5.37 -28.08
N LEU A 626 14.22 6.06 -27.00
CA LEU A 626 15.27 7.07 -26.97
C LEU A 626 16.39 6.60 -26.02
N PRO A 627 17.65 6.98 -26.28
CA PRO A 627 18.76 6.57 -25.44
C PRO A 627 18.64 7.17 -24.03
N LEU A 628 18.86 6.34 -23.01
CA LEU A 628 19.05 6.73 -21.63
C LEU A 628 20.55 6.70 -21.31
N ARG A 629 21.11 7.83 -20.90
CA ARG A 629 22.55 7.97 -20.62
C ARG A 629 22.79 8.60 -19.26
N ARG A 630 23.99 8.37 -18.69
CA ARG A 630 24.44 9.22 -17.58
C ARG A 630 25.01 10.51 -18.14
N VAL A 631 24.89 11.58 -17.35
CA VAL A 631 25.38 12.92 -17.72
C VAL A 631 26.87 12.88 -18.10
N VAL A 632 27.65 12.08 -17.37
CA VAL A 632 29.11 11.96 -17.56
C VAL A 632 29.48 11.30 -18.89
N ASP A 633 28.56 10.59 -19.53
CA ASP A 633 28.80 9.89 -20.80
C ASP A 633 28.40 10.74 -22.02
N ILE A 634 27.83 11.94 -21.81
CA ILE A 634 27.57 12.88 -22.90
C ILE A 634 28.87 13.58 -23.27
N LYS A 635 29.17 13.64 -24.58
CA LYS A 635 30.34 14.36 -25.06
C LYS A 635 30.26 15.82 -24.61
N PRO A 636 31.32 16.40 -24.04
CA PRO A 636 31.22 17.74 -23.45
C PRO A 636 30.77 18.83 -24.44
N GLY A 637 31.18 18.75 -25.72
CA GLY A 637 30.70 19.68 -26.75
C GLY A 637 29.22 19.54 -27.08
N GLU A 638 28.65 18.34 -26.95
CA GLU A 638 27.21 18.08 -27.12
C GLU A 638 26.42 18.61 -25.92
N LEU A 639 26.91 18.34 -24.70
CA LEU A 639 26.33 18.87 -23.47
C LEU A 639 26.31 20.41 -23.49
N ALA A 640 27.42 21.05 -23.92
CA ALA A 640 27.55 22.50 -23.98
C ALA A 640 26.46 23.17 -24.83
N THR A 641 26.06 22.56 -25.95
CA THR A 641 25.05 23.11 -26.87
C THR A 641 23.62 22.62 -26.58
N SER A 642 23.44 21.79 -25.55
CA SER A 642 22.16 21.17 -25.24
C SER A 642 21.31 22.01 -24.30
N THR A 643 19.99 21.83 -24.41
CA THR A 643 19.02 22.24 -23.40
C THR A 643 18.69 21.05 -22.52
N ILE A 644 18.84 21.20 -21.20
CA ILE A 644 18.43 20.17 -20.24
C ILE A 644 17.14 20.59 -19.57
N ILE A 645 16.11 19.75 -19.67
CA ILE A 645 14.87 19.93 -18.93
C ILE A 645 14.88 18.93 -17.78
N ILE A 646 14.90 19.46 -16.56
CA ILE A 646 14.85 18.64 -15.34
C ILE A 646 13.41 18.22 -15.11
N ALA A 647 13.16 16.92 -15.27
CA ALA A 647 11.85 16.29 -15.20
C ALA A 647 11.76 15.33 -14.00
N ALA A 648 12.29 15.77 -12.86
CA ALA A 648 12.39 14.99 -11.64
C ALA A 648 12.20 15.88 -10.41
N GLN A 649 11.80 15.27 -9.29
CA GLN A 649 11.53 15.99 -8.05
C GLN A 649 12.78 16.50 -7.31
N TYR A 650 13.97 16.01 -7.67
CA TYR A 650 15.27 16.33 -7.05
C TYR A 650 16.05 17.39 -7.85
N VAL A 651 15.39 18.49 -8.19
CA VAL A 651 15.91 19.57 -9.03
C VAL A 651 17.25 20.11 -8.55
N SER A 652 17.42 20.41 -7.27
CA SER A 652 18.65 21.02 -6.76
C SER A 652 19.82 20.05 -6.70
N GLU A 653 19.57 18.76 -6.50
CA GLU A 653 20.61 17.73 -6.63
C GLU A 653 21.07 17.62 -8.08
N ILE A 654 20.13 17.60 -9.02
CA ILE A 654 20.43 17.54 -10.45
C ILE A 654 21.19 18.78 -10.91
N ILE A 655 20.82 19.98 -10.47
CA ILE A 655 21.58 21.21 -10.74
C ILE A 655 23.02 21.08 -10.24
N ARG A 656 23.24 20.58 -9.03
CA ARG A 656 24.60 20.38 -8.50
C ARG A 656 25.39 19.35 -9.32
N THR A 657 24.75 18.26 -9.74
CA THR A 657 25.36 17.25 -10.61
C THR A 657 25.75 17.84 -11.96
N LEU A 658 24.88 18.64 -12.57
CA LEU A 658 25.16 19.33 -13.83
C LEU A 658 26.29 20.37 -13.68
N ARG A 659 26.36 21.06 -12.53
CA ARG A 659 27.38 22.08 -12.24
C ARG A 659 28.74 21.51 -11.79
N ARG A 660 28.83 20.23 -11.43
CA ARG A 660 30.09 19.56 -11.08
C ARG A 660 30.96 19.26 -12.30
N ASN A 661 30.38 19.23 -13.50
CA ASN A 661 31.12 19.01 -14.74
C ASN A 661 31.78 20.31 -15.21
N SER A 662 33.02 20.22 -15.71
CA SER A 662 33.79 21.39 -16.20
C SER A 662 33.14 22.10 -17.40
N ILE A 663 32.12 21.49 -18.01
CA ILE A 663 31.39 22.00 -19.17
C ILE A 663 29.90 21.98 -18.86
N TYR A 664 29.30 23.16 -18.92
CA TYR A 664 27.91 23.42 -18.54
C TYR A 664 26.99 23.36 -19.75
N PRO A 665 25.76 22.82 -19.60
CA PRO A 665 24.74 22.98 -20.64
C PRO A 665 24.39 24.46 -20.83
N SER A 666 24.12 24.84 -22.09
CA SER A 666 23.74 26.23 -22.43
C SER A 666 22.47 26.68 -21.71
N HIS A 667 21.52 25.76 -21.52
CA HIS A 667 20.25 26.06 -20.89
C HIS A 667 19.79 24.92 -19.96
N ILE A 668 19.30 25.29 -18.78
CA ILE A 668 18.68 24.36 -17.82
C ILE A 668 17.31 24.91 -17.46
N PHE A 669 16.28 24.07 -17.61
CA PHE A 669 14.91 24.39 -17.23
C PHE A 669 14.41 23.43 -16.16
N ASN A 670 13.69 23.97 -15.19
CA ASN A 670 12.98 23.20 -14.18
C ASN A 670 11.55 22.92 -14.63
N ALA A 671 11.22 21.68 -15.00
CA ALA A 671 9.86 21.30 -15.36
C ALA A 671 9.06 20.70 -14.19
N TYR A 672 9.64 20.62 -12.99
CA TYR A 672 8.92 20.10 -11.83
C TYR A 672 7.63 20.89 -11.51
N PRO A 673 7.59 22.23 -11.61
CA PRO A 673 6.32 22.97 -11.51
C PRO A 673 5.23 22.52 -12.48
N TYR A 674 5.58 22.24 -13.73
CA TYR A 674 4.65 21.73 -14.74
C TYR A 674 4.17 20.32 -14.39
N ILE A 675 5.10 19.44 -13.98
CA ILE A 675 4.79 18.09 -13.51
C ILE A 675 3.86 18.15 -12.30
N SER A 676 4.18 18.96 -11.29
CA SER A 676 3.41 19.17 -10.07
C SER A 676 2.04 19.77 -10.38
N ALA A 677 1.96 20.76 -11.27
CA ALA A 677 0.69 21.39 -11.65
C ALA A 677 -0.22 20.43 -12.43
N ILE A 678 0.34 19.60 -13.31
CA ILE A 678 -0.40 18.53 -14.00
C ILE A 678 -0.86 17.44 -13.00
N GLN A 679 -0.03 17.12 -12.01
CA GLN A 679 -0.36 16.14 -10.98
C GLN A 679 -1.35 16.67 -9.92
N GLU A 680 -1.44 17.99 -9.73
CA GLU A 680 -2.27 18.66 -8.71
C GLU A 680 -3.56 19.27 -9.26
N GLY A 681 -3.57 19.74 -10.50
CA GLY A 681 -4.69 20.44 -11.13
C GLY A 681 -5.56 19.54 -12.01
N GLY A 682 -5.78 18.29 -11.58
CA GLY A 682 -6.50 17.26 -12.35
C GLY A 682 -7.75 17.79 -13.04
N ASP A 683 -7.64 17.86 -14.37
CA ASP A 683 -8.71 17.88 -15.37
C ASP A 683 -8.00 17.51 -16.69
N TYR A 684 -7.85 16.20 -16.95
CA TYR A 684 -7.35 15.66 -18.22
C TYR A 684 -8.43 15.56 -19.30
#